data_AF-A0A9D0C8T0-F1
#
_entry.id   AF-A0A9D0C8T0-F1
#
_cell.length_a   1.000
_cell.length_b   1.000
_cell.length_c   1.000
_cell.angle_alpha   90.00
_cell.angle_beta   90.00
_cell.angle_gamma   90.00
#
_symmetry.space_group_name_H-M   'P 1'
#
loop_
_entity.id
_entity.type
_entity.pdbx_description
1 polymer ?
#
loop_
_entity_poly.entity_id
_entity_poly.type
_entity_poly.pdbx_seq_one_letter_code
_entity_poly.pdbx_strand_id
1 'polypeptide(L)'
;MIRTRSARCWTCTCSRAPRSSPGERQVDASSDRAAPPAEQTMNGMHVTLVSMPWAIFNRPSIQLGALKGFLCSRPDRVTVHTCHPYLRIAEAIGADAYRAVSESPWAGEALFSGLLFPGQAEQAEKLFRQELAGRQCPDYGELQATIREVTEQWLEELDLEGTTLLGFSVCFSQLLASLFAARLIKARYPDLPIVFGGSTCTAELGRSLVRVFTEIDFVITGEGEQALYGLVRFLAGRCAFPGRSVLGWDDPGRTGQGEGTPAAEIRDINSLPYPDFDDYFRELQEVSLPFIPVLPLEFSRGCWWNRCAFCNLNLQWHGYRYKNHARMLAELAHLKNRHQCLDFTFTDNALPLREAERFFLDMAGYGGDIFFFAEIRALKKMETWQIYRRGGLRSVQVGIEALSGSLLARMDKGVTVMDNVAAMKFAQAAGMELEGNLILEFPGSTGEEVRETLAVLALVLPFRPLKAAGFFLGHGSPVCCRPGDYGIRATFHHPANRRLFPARILEGLDLLIRSYRGDRGLQKRLWRPVRQQLRAWSEFHRRRDNPSLPPLSYRDGGDFLIIRQEVPGGATLHHRLRGLSRKIYLACEEPVSKKQLLHTFNRVKEEQLAAFLADLEEKRLLYSDAHSCLALAVRQH
;
A
#
# COMPACT_ATOMS: atom_id res chain seq x y z
N MET A 1 33.66 37.30 36.19
CA MET A 1 33.62 37.21 37.66
C MET A 1 33.01 35.85 38.03
N ILE A 2 33.51 35.17 39.08
CA ILE A 2 32.88 34.01 39.79
C ILE A 2 32.39 32.87 38.84
N ARG A 3 33.13 31.78 38.51
CA ARG A 3 33.96 30.82 39.30
C ARG A 3 33.15 30.07 40.38
N THR A 4 32.75 28.81 40.15
CA THR A 4 33.17 27.52 40.81
C THR A 4 31.94 26.59 40.89
N ARG A 5 31.93 25.26 41.12
CA ARG A 5 32.87 24.09 41.13
C ARG A 5 31.95 22.85 40.93
N SER A 6 32.15 21.90 40.01
CA SER A 6 33.06 20.72 40.02
C SER A 6 32.86 19.68 41.14
N ALA A 7 32.96 18.38 40.78
CA ALA A 7 33.26 17.20 41.63
C ALA A 7 32.11 16.62 42.49
N ARG A 8 31.99 15.29 42.72
CA ARG A 8 32.82 14.13 42.30
C ARG A 8 32.03 12.80 42.36
N CYS A 9 32.55 11.77 41.70
CA CYS A 9 32.14 10.35 41.80
C CYS A 9 32.77 9.67 43.05
N TRP A 10 32.85 8.32 43.04
CA TRP A 10 33.42 7.31 43.99
C TRP A 10 32.31 6.49 44.70
N THR A 11 32.00 5.20 44.43
CA THR A 11 32.72 3.91 44.24
C THR A 11 32.84 3.01 45.48
N CYS A 12 32.35 1.77 45.34
CA CYS A 12 32.86 0.48 45.86
C CYS A 12 32.34 -0.23 47.14
N THR A 13 32.18 -1.56 46.93
CA THR A 13 32.46 -2.74 47.79
C THR A 13 31.56 -3.20 48.95
N CYS A 14 30.72 -4.21 48.65
CA CYS A 14 30.83 -5.62 49.11
C CYS A 14 31.10 -5.99 50.60
N SER A 15 30.20 -6.77 51.22
CA SER A 15 30.40 -8.21 51.58
C SER A 15 29.82 -8.71 52.95
N ARG A 16 29.39 -9.99 52.92
CA ARG A 16 29.28 -11.01 54.02
C ARG A 16 28.17 -10.99 55.10
N ALA A 17 27.56 -12.18 55.26
CA ALA A 17 26.78 -12.70 56.41
C ALA A 17 27.75 -13.40 57.43
N PRO A 18 27.37 -14.26 58.43
CA PRO A 18 26.05 -14.79 58.85
C PRO A 18 25.81 -14.91 60.39
N ARG A 19 24.66 -15.49 60.80
CA ARG A 19 24.30 -16.21 62.07
C ARG A 19 22.75 -16.28 62.17
N SER A 20 22.04 -17.22 62.79
CA SER A 20 22.16 -18.62 63.25
C SER A 20 20.87 -18.92 64.08
N SER A 21 20.40 -20.16 64.11
CA SER A 21 19.13 -20.72 64.67
C SER A 21 18.97 -20.58 66.22
N PRO A 22 17.93 -21.10 66.94
CA PRO A 22 17.09 -22.31 66.68
C PRO A 22 15.57 -22.26 67.05
N GLY A 23 14.85 -23.37 66.82
CA GLY A 23 13.50 -23.62 67.37
C GLY A 23 12.75 -24.79 66.68
N GLU A 24 12.71 -25.97 67.30
CA GLU A 24 12.16 -27.20 66.72
C GLU A 24 10.63 -27.35 66.89
N ARG A 25 9.99 -28.05 65.94
CA ARG A 25 9.10 -29.18 66.29
C ARG A 25 8.90 -30.15 65.12
N GLN A 26 9.03 -31.43 65.41
CA GLN A 26 8.93 -32.56 64.47
C GLN A 26 7.57 -33.23 64.61
N VAL A 27 6.89 -33.53 63.50
CA VAL A 27 5.73 -34.43 63.45
C VAL A 27 5.83 -35.25 62.16
N ASP A 28 5.98 -36.57 62.30
CA ASP A 28 5.92 -37.50 61.18
C ASP A 28 4.47 -37.67 60.69
N ALA A 29 4.30 -37.68 59.37
CA ALA A 29 3.10 -38.18 58.71
C ALA A 29 3.47 -38.72 57.33
N SER A 30 3.65 -40.04 57.25
CA SER A 30 3.84 -40.75 55.99
C SER A 30 2.57 -40.69 55.12
N SER A 31 2.68 -40.14 53.92
CA SER A 31 1.69 -40.32 52.86
C SER A 31 2.40 -40.31 51.52
N ASP A 32 2.18 -41.35 50.70
CA ASP A 32 2.71 -41.42 49.34
C ASP A 32 2.35 -40.16 48.54
N ARG A 33 3.37 -39.35 48.26
CA ARG A 33 3.31 -38.36 47.18
C ARG A 33 4.07 -38.95 46.01
N ALA A 34 3.31 -39.39 45.00
CA ALA A 34 3.85 -39.64 43.69
C ALA A 34 4.75 -38.46 43.28
N ALA A 35 5.91 -38.77 42.68
CA ALA A 35 6.80 -37.74 42.18
C ALA A 35 6.00 -36.77 41.28
N PRO A 36 6.24 -35.45 41.35
CA PRO A 36 5.65 -34.55 40.38
C PRO A 36 5.97 -35.08 38.98
N PRO A 37 5.01 -35.12 38.05
CA PRO A 37 5.30 -35.55 36.69
C PRO A 37 6.47 -34.70 36.19
N ALA A 38 7.49 -35.37 35.63
CA ALA A 38 8.68 -34.72 35.13
C ALA A 38 8.28 -33.52 34.28
N GLU A 39 9.00 -32.40 34.44
CA GLU A 39 8.80 -31.20 33.63
C GLU A 39 8.71 -31.64 32.17
N GLN A 40 7.50 -31.56 31.58
CA GLN A 40 7.35 -31.76 30.15
C GLN A 40 8.18 -30.66 29.51
N THR A 41 9.32 -31.07 28.96
CA THR A 41 10.26 -30.23 28.22
C THR A 41 9.46 -29.29 27.35
N MET A 42 9.57 -27.98 27.60
CA MET A 42 8.74 -26.98 26.93
C MET A 42 8.92 -27.13 25.41
N ASN A 43 7.95 -27.74 24.74
CA ASN A 43 7.92 -27.75 23.29
C ASN A 43 7.89 -26.28 22.85
N GLY A 44 8.94 -25.86 22.15
CA GLY A 44 9.02 -24.54 21.55
C GLY A 44 7.86 -24.40 20.57
N MET A 45 7.15 -23.28 20.64
CA MET A 45 6.12 -22.98 19.63
C MET A 45 6.82 -22.44 18.41
N HIS A 46 7.04 -23.30 17.42
CA HIS A 46 7.71 -22.95 16.17
C HIS A 46 6.66 -22.62 15.12
N VAL A 47 6.76 -21.43 14.54
CA VAL A 47 5.83 -20.93 13.52
C VAL A 47 6.62 -20.60 12.26
N THR A 48 6.22 -21.19 11.14
CA THR A 48 6.82 -20.88 9.83
C THR A 48 5.83 -20.02 9.06
N LEU A 49 6.23 -18.83 8.63
CA LEU A 49 5.37 -17.89 7.91
C LEU A 49 5.88 -17.67 6.48
N VAL A 50 5.00 -17.78 5.50
CA VAL A 50 5.34 -17.79 4.07
C VAL A 50 4.64 -16.63 3.35
N SER A 51 5.38 -15.97 2.47
CA SER A 51 4.84 -15.04 1.48
C SER A 51 5.12 -15.62 0.10
N MET A 52 4.08 -16.08 -0.59
CA MET A 52 4.20 -16.60 -1.96
C MET A 52 4.34 -15.47 -2.99
N PRO A 53 4.74 -15.74 -4.25
CA PRO A 53 4.43 -14.85 -5.37
C PRO A 53 2.92 -14.52 -5.41
N TRP A 54 2.50 -13.33 -5.86
CA TRP A 54 3.27 -12.34 -6.64
C TRP A 54 3.66 -11.08 -5.85
N ALA A 55 4.24 -11.26 -4.65
CA ALA A 55 4.85 -10.17 -3.89
C ALA A 55 5.95 -9.44 -4.69
N ILE A 56 6.08 -8.12 -4.52
CA ILE A 56 7.10 -7.33 -5.21
C ILE A 56 8.49 -7.74 -4.68
N PHE A 57 9.23 -8.53 -5.46
CA PHE A 57 10.40 -9.28 -4.99
C PHE A 57 11.54 -8.41 -4.39
N ASN A 58 11.64 -7.13 -4.81
CA ASN A 58 12.67 -6.22 -4.32
C ASN A 58 12.41 -5.63 -2.91
N ARG A 59 11.45 -6.23 -2.17
CA ARG A 59 11.02 -5.82 -0.83
C ARG A 59 10.77 -7.08 0.02
N PRO A 60 11.08 -7.07 1.33
CA PRO A 60 10.54 -8.07 2.25
C PRO A 60 9.03 -7.88 2.45
N SER A 61 8.33 -8.92 2.90
CA SER A 61 6.93 -8.78 3.34
C SER A 61 6.87 -8.05 4.69
N ILE A 62 6.20 -6.90 4.72
CA ILE A 62 5.92 -6.16 5.97
C ILE A 62 5.08 -6.99 6.94
N GLN A 63 4.16 -7.82 6.43
CA GLN A 63 3.32 -8.70 7.23
C GLN A 63 4.17 -9.73 7.96
N LEU A 64 5.06 -10.43 7.24
CA LEU A 64 5.94 -11.43 7.85
C LEU A 64 6.85 -10.80 8.91
N GLY A 65 7.51 -9.68 8.59
CA GLY A 65 8.42 -9.04 9.52
C GLY A 65 7.73 -8.46 10.76
N ALA A 66 6.56 -7.86 10.62
CA ALA A 66 5.76 -7.37 11.75
C ALA A 66 5.28 -8.51 12.65
N LEU A 67 4.78 -9.61 12.07
CA LEU A 67 4.35 -10.79 12.83
C LEU A 67 5.51 -11.47 13.55
N LYS A 68 6.66 -11.63 12.89
CA LYS A 68 7.89 -12.17 13.49
C LYS A 68 8.35 -11.33 14.67
N GLY A 69 8.53 -10.01 14.48
CA GLY A 69 8.90 -9.09 15.56
C GLY A 69 7.90 -9.11 16.72
N PHE A 70 6.60 -9.16 16.42
CA PHE A 70 5.55 -9.26 17.44
C PHE A 70 5.61 -10.56 18.25
N LEU A 71 5.67 -11.73 17.58
CA LEU A 71 5.67 -13.04 18.22
C LEU A 71 6.96 -13.30 19.02
N CYS A 72 8.13 -13.01 18.45
CA CYS A 72 9.42 -13.20 19.12
C CYS A 72 9.59 -12.31 20.37
N SER A 73 8.85 -11.20 20.46
CA SER A 73 8.81 -10.35 21.66
C SER A 73 7.79 -10.77 22.73
N ARG A 74 7.06 -11.89 22.54
CA ARG A 74 6.11 -12.42 23.53
C ARG A 74 6.84 -13.28 24.58
N PRO A 75 6.36 -13.32 25.84
CA PRO A 75 7.03 -14.04 26.93
C PRO A 75 7.09 -15.56 26.75
N ASP A 76 6.18 -16.13 25.94
CA ASP A 76 6.09 -17.57 25.71
C ASP A 76 7.23 -18.17 24.85
N ARG A 77 8.17 -17.35 24.35
CA ARG A 77 9.28 -17.74 23.47
C ARG A 77 8.81 -18.49 22.20
N VAL A 78 7.99 -17.82 21.41
CA VAL A 78 7.62 -18.29 20.06
C VAL A 78 8.83 -18.13 19.14
N THR A 79 9.29 -19.22 18.53
CA THR A 79 10.28 -19.17 17.45
C THR A 79 9.55 -18.94 16.14
N VAL A 80 9.98 -17.97 15.33
CA VAL A 80 9.35 -17.67 14.04
C VAL A 80 10.39 -17.66 12.93
N HIS A 81 10.15 -18.48 11.92
CA HIS A 81 10.89 -18.50 10.65
C HIS A 81 10.02 -17.85 9.57
N THR A 82 10.62 -17.01 8.73
CA THR A 82 9.92 -16.39 7.59
C THR A 82 10.53 -16.84 6.27
N CYS A 83 9.69 -17.12 5.27
CA CYS A 83 10.08 -17.68 3.98
C CYS A 83 9.53 -16.87 2.80
N HIS A 84 10.37 -16.65 1.79
CA HIS A 84 10.15 -15.72 0.69
C HIS A 84 10.40 -16.38 -0.69
N PRO A 85 9.73 -17.50 -1.04
CA PRO A 85 9.97 -18.25 -2.29
C PRO A 85 9.79 -17.44 -3.58
N TYR A 86 9.15 -16.27 -3.51
CA TYR A 86 9.12 -15.33 -4.63
C TYR A 86 10.51 -14.86 -5.10
N LEU A 87 11.54 -14.90 -4.25
CA LEU A 87 12.92 -14.58 -4.61
C LEU A 87 13.48 -15.59 -5.62
N ARG A 88 13.42 -16.88 -5.28
CA ARG A 88 13.88 -17.98 -6.17
C ARG A 88 13.07 -18.03 -7.46
N ILE A 89 11.76 -17.78 -7.39
CA ILE A 89 10.91 -17.69 -8.59
C ILE A 89 11.30 -16.48 -9.46
N ALA A 90 11.60 -15.31 -8.87
CA ALA A 90 12.04 -14.13 -9.62
C ALA A 90 13.41 -14.31 -10.27
N GLU A 91 14.31 -15.08 -9.66
CA GLU A 91 15.58 -15.49 -10.27
C GLU A 91 15.33 -16.43 -11.46
N ALA A 92 14.63 -17.54 -11.24
CA ALA A 92 14.42 -18.58 -12.24
C ALA A 92 13.69 -18.11 -13.50
N ILE A 93 12.70 -17.23 -13.37
CA ILE A 93 11.94 -16.69 -14.52
C ILE A 93 12.52 -15.38 -15.07
N GLY A 94 13.47 -14.78 -14.35
CA GLY A 94 14.03 -13.46 -14.65
C GLY A 94 13.19 -12.29 -14.12
N ALA A 95 13.89 -11.27 -13.62
CA ALA A 95 13.31 -10.09 -12.97
C ALA A 95 12.27 -9.33 -13.81
N ASP A 96 12.47 -9.21 -15.12
CA ASP A 96 11.54 -8.49 -16.00
C ASP A 96 10.26 -9.28 -16.29
N ALA A 97 10.35 -10.60 -16.45
CA ALA A 97 9.17 -11.45 -16.55
C ALA A 97 8.38 -11.44 -15.23
N TYR A 98 9.07 -11.55 -14.08
CA TYR A 98 8.44 -11.43 -12.77
C TYR A 98 7.71 -10.09 -12.61
N ARG A 99 8.36 -8.97 -12.96
CA ARG A 99 7.72 -7.65 -12.93
C ARG A 99 6.51 -7.57 -13.85
N ALA A 100 6.63 -8.07 -15.09
CA ALA A 100 5.55 -8.07 -16.06
C ALA A 100 4.31 -8.82 -15.57
N VAL A 101 4.49 -9.95 -14.87
CA VAL A 101 3.42 -10.79 -14.29
C VAL A 101 2.86 -10.19 -13.01
N SER A 102 3.70 -9.79 -12.05
CA SER A 102 3.27 -9.26 -10.73
C SER A 102 2.54 -7.91 -10.82
N GLU A 103 2.78 -7.12 -11.86
CA GLU A 103 1.97 -5.93 -12.17
C GLU A 103 0.55 -6.24 -12.67
N SER A 104 0.24 -7.48 -13.06
CA SER A 104 -1.10 -7.90 -13.47
C SER A 104 -1.81 -8.62 -12.32
N PRO A 105 -3.00 -8.15 -11.88
CA PRO A 105 -3.72 -8.80 -10.80
C PRO A 105 -4.22 -10.21 -11.17
N TRP A 106 -4.22 -10.57 -12.46
CA TRP A 106 -4.82 -11.78 -13.01
C TRP A 106 -3.83 -12.75 -13.65
N ALA A 107 -2.74 -12.25 -14.26
CA ALA A 107 -1.78 -13.12 -14.95
C ALA A 107 -1.05 -14.04 -13.96
N GLY A 108 -0.64 -13.50 -12.80
CA GLY A 108 0.01 -14.29 -11.77
C GLY A 108 -0.87 -15.40 -11.19
N GLU A 109 -2.14 -15.11 -10.94
CA GLU A 109 -3.13 -16.10 -10.47
C GLU A 109 -3.41 -17.18 -11.54
N ALA A 110 -3.38 -16.83 -12.84
CA ALA A 110 -3.56 -17.78 -13.93
C ALA A 110 -2.48 -18.87 -13.97
N LEU A 111 -1.22 -18.54 -13.69
CA LEU A 111 -0.12 -19.51 -13.66
C LEU A 111 -0.30 -20.59 -12.58
N PHE A 112 -0.92 -20.27 -11.44
CA PHE A 112 -1.23 -21.26 -10.41
C PHE A 112 -2.60 -21.93 -10.59
N SER A 113 -3.54 -21.29 -11.29
CA SER A 113 -4.86 -21.87 -11.62
C SER A 113 -4.73 -23.20 -12.39
N GLY A 114 -3.90 -23.25 -13.42
CA GLY A 114 -3.68 -24.49 -14.20
C GLY A 114 -3.04 -25.62 -13.40
N LEU A 115 -2.20 -25.27 -12.40
CA LEU A 115 -1.56 -26.22 -11.49
C LEU A 115 -2.56 -26.81 -10.47
N LEU A 116 -3.40 -25.96 -9.88
CA LEU A 116 -4.40 -26.35 -8.89
C LEU A 116 -5.63 -27.04 -9.49
N PHE A 117 -6.03 -26.63 -10.69
CA PHE A 117 -7.25 -27.06 -11.37
C PHE A 117 -6.93 -27.39 -12.84
N PRO A 118 -6.42 -28.58 -13.16
CA PRO A 118 -6.02 -28.94 -14.53
C PRO A 118 -7.11 -28.71 -15.59
N GLY A 119 -8.39 -28.91 -15.24
CA GLY A 119 -9.53 -28.63 -16.12
C GLY A 119 -9.76 -27.15 -16.48
N GLN A 120 -9.08 -26.21 -15.81
CA GLN A 120 -9.12 -24.78 -16.11
C GLN A 120 -7.88 -24.29 -16.87
N ALA A 121 -6.86 -25.12 -17.10
CA ALA A 121 -5.57 -24.70 -17.65
C ALA A 121 -5.67 -23.91 -18.96
N GLU A 122 -6.52 -24.34 -19.91
CA GLU A 122 -6.74 -23.66 -21.19
C GLU A 122 -7.40 -22.27 -21.01
N GLN A 123 -8.27 -22.10 -20.02
CA GLN A 123 -8.93 -20.83 -19.72
C GLN A 123 -8.03 -19.87 -18.95
N ALA A 124 -7.19 -20.42 -18.06
CA ALA A 124 -6.13 -19.69 -17.36
C ALA A 124 -5.09 -19.15 -18.35
N GLU A 125 -4.60 -19.98 -19.29
CA GLU A 125 -3.68 -19.56 -20.35
C GLU A 125 -4.27 -18.43 -21.22
N LYS A 126 -5.54 -18.56 -21.63
CA LYS A 126 -6.27 -17.50 -22.36
C LYS A 126 -6.40 -16.21 -21.57
N LEU A 127 -6.53 -16.27 -20.24
CA LEU A 127 -6.51 -15.10 -19.38
C LEU A 127 -5.11 -14.48 -19.29
N PHE A 128 -4.08 -15.30 -19.05
CA PHE A 128 -2.68 -14.88 -18.98
C PHE A 128 -2.25 -14.11 -20.25
N ARG A 129 -2.46 -14.71 -21.43
CA ARG A 129 -2.14 -14.11 -22.74
C ARG A 129 -2.93 -12.82 -23.00
N GLN A 130 -4.16 -12.71 -22.49
CA GLN A 130 -4.98 -11.49 -22.63
C GLN A 130 -4.45 -10.34 -21.75
N GLU A 131 -4.03 -10.64 -20.52
CA GLU A 131 -3.62 -9.65 -19.53
C GLU A 131 -2.21 -9.12 -19.77
N LEU A 132 -1.34 -9.94 -20.37
CA LEU A 132 0.02 -9.55 -20.78
C LEU A 132 0.12 -9.19 -22.27
N ALA A 133 -1.02 -9.01 -22.96
CA ALA A 133 -1.05 -8.66 -24.38
C ALA A 133 -0.30 -7.34 -24.66
N GLY A 134 0.71 -7.41 -25.52
CA GLY A 134 1.57 -6.27 -25.86
C GLY A 134 2.70 -5.99 -24.87
N ARG A 135 2.91 -6.86 -23.86
CA ARG A 135 4.13 -6.92 -23.05
C ARG A 135 5.06 -8.00 -23.62
N GLN A 136 6.37 -7.86 -23.40
CA GLN A 136 7.31 -8.96 -23.59
C GLN A 136 7.19 -9.90 -22.38
N CYS A 137 6.85 -11.16 -22.62
CA CYS A 137 6.66 -12.18 -21.60
C CYS A 137 7.06 -13.56 -22.16
N PRO A 138 7.65 -14.46 -21.36
CA PRO A 138 7.86 -15.86 -21.74
C PRO A 138 6.57 -16.59 -22.10
N ASP A 139 6.70 -17.78 -22.72
CA ASP A 139 5.55 -18.65 -22.96
C ASP A 139 4.91 -19.11 -21.64
N TYR A 140 3.59 -19.28 -21.67
CA TYR A 140 2.82 -19.68 -20.49
C TYR A 140 3.18 -21.09 -19.99
N GLY A 141 3.41 -22.04 -20.90
CA GLY A 141 3.74 -23.43 -20.55
C GLY A 141 5.12 -23.55 -19.94
N GLU A 142 6.13 -22.93 -20.56
CA GLU A 142 7.49 -22.82 -20.03
C GLU A 142 7.47 -22.18 -18.64
N LEU A 143 6.82 -21.02 -18.50
CA LEU A 143 6.75 -20.28 -17.26
C LEU A 143 6.02 -21.05 -16.14
N GLN A 144 4.90 -21.72 -16.45
CA GLN A 144 4.17 -22.55 -15.51
C GLN A 144 4.98 -23.78 -15.06
N ALA A 145 5.75 -24.39 -15.97
CA ALA A 145 6.63 -25.51 -15.65
C ALA A 145 7.77 -25.08 -14.70
N THR A 146 8.48 -23.99 -15.02
CA THR A 146 9.54 -23.45 -14.16
C THR A 146 9.02 -23.05 -12.78
N ILE A 147 7.85 -22.41 -12.70
CA ILE A 147 7.24 -22.02 -11.42
C ILE A 147 6.87 -23.25 -10.58
N ARG A 148 6.34 -24.31 -11.21
CA ARG A 148 6.06 -25.58 -10.53
C ARG A 148 7.35 -26.16 -9.95
N GLU A 149 8.36 -26.37 -10.79
CA GLU A 149 9.64 -26.99 -10.42
C GLU A 149 10.32 -26.24 -9.27
N VAL A 150 10.45 -24.91 -9.36
CA VAL A 150 11.04 -24.08 -8.29
C VAL A 150 10.22 -24.10 -7.01
N THR A 151 8.88 -24.21 -7.10
CA THR A 151 8.02 -24.32 -5.90
C THR A 151 8.16 -25.70 -5.25
N GLU A 152 8.20 -26.77 -6.05
CA GLU A 152 8.37 -28.14 -5.57
C GLU A 152 9.77 -28.32 -4.95
N GLN A 153 10.84 -27.83 -5.59
CA GLN A 153 12.21 -27.82 -5.01
C GLN A 153 12.28 -27.02 -3.70
N TRP A 154 11.71 -25.81 -3.65
CA TRP A 154 11.68 -25.02 -2.42
C TRP A 154 10.98 -25.76 -1.27
N LEU A 155 9.93 -26.54 -1.55
CA LEU A 155 9.23 -27.36 -0.56
C LEU A 155 9.99 -28.62 -0.14
N GLU A 156 10.88 -29.14 -0.98
CA GLU A 156 11.78 -30.24 -0.62
C GLU A 156 12.86 -29.77 0.37
N GLU A 157 13.42 -28.58 0.13
CA GLU A 157 14.43 -27.92 0.97
C GLU A 157 13.85 -27.26 2.24
N LEU A 158 12.55 -26.99 2.28
CA LEU A 158 11.90 -26.34 3.42
C LEU A 158 11.86 -27.25 4.66
N ASP A 159 12.70 -26.92 5.64
CA ASP A 159 12.64 -27.54 6.96
C ASP A 159 11.35 -27.15 7.69
N LEU A 160 10.48 -28.14 7.91
CA LEU A 160 9.27 -28.04 8.71
C LEU A 160 9.36 -28.90 9.99
N GLU A 161 10.52 -29.49 10.31
CA GLU A 161 10.68 -30.31 11.51
C GLU A 161 10.41 -29.48 12.78
N GLY A 162 9.56 -30.01 13.65
CA GLY A 162 9.08 -29.30 14.83
C GLY A 162 8.20 -28.08 14.57
N THR A 163 7.85 -27.72 13.32
CA THR A 163 6.92 -26.63 13.03
C THR A 163 5.53 -26.98 13.58
N THR A 164 4.99 -26.11 14.44
CA THR A 164 3.69 -26.30 15.12
C THR A 164 2.53 -25.59 14.42
N LEU A 165 2.83 -24.61 13.56
CA LEU A 165 1.88 -23.85 12.77
C LEU A 165 2.59 -23.28 11.53
N LEU A 166 2.00 -23.50 10.36
CA LEU A 166 2.39 -22.84 9.12
C LEU A 166 1.41 -21.71 8.79
N GLY A 167 1.90 -20.51 8.48
CA GLY A 167 1.06 -19.36 8.13
C GLY A 167 1.36 -18.81 6.74
N PHE A 168 0.32 -18.51 5.95
CA PHE A 168 0.45 -17.81 4.67
C PHE A 168 -0.06 -16.36 4.77
N SER A 169 0.77 -15.40 4.36
CA SER A 169 0.35 -14.01 4.16
C SER A 169 -0.15 -13.81 2.73
N VAL A 170 -1.48 -13.71 2.58
CA VAL A 170 -2.21 -13.63 1.32
C VAL A 170 -2.77 -12.22 1.10
N CYS A 171 -2.05 -11.43 0.31
CA CYS A 171 -2.52 -10.14 -0.20
C CYS A 171 -3.11 -10.29 -1.62
N PHE A 172 -3.12 -9.23 -2.41
CA PHE A 172 -3.54 -9.30 -3.82
C PHE A 172 -2.61 -10.22 -4.62
N SER A 173 -3.20 -11.05 -5.47
CA SER A 173 -2.48 -11.92 -6.41
C SER A 173 -1.51 -12.92 -5.76
N GLN A 174 -1.84 -13.41 -4.56
CA GLN A 174 -1.09 -14.44 -3.83
C GLN A 174 -1.97 -15.66 -3.47
N LEU A 175 -3.24 -15.72 -3.87
CA LEU A 175 -4.19 -16.70 -3.35
C LEU A 175 -3.94 -18.09 -3.92
N LEU A 176 -3.92 -18.26 -5.25
CA LEU A 176 -3.70 -19.57 -5.86
C LEU A 176 -2.27 -20.06 -5.65
N ALA A 177 -1.28 -19.16 -5.54
CA ALA A 177 0.08 -19.54 -5.16
C ALA A 177 0.15 -20.14 -3.74
N SER A 178 -0.52 -19.50 -2.77
CA SER A 178 -0.58 -19.99 -1.38
C SER A 178 -1.38 -21.28 -1.26
N LEU A 179 -2.49 -21.42 -1.98
CA LEU A 179 -3.26 -22.66 -2.05
C LEU A 179 -2.45 -23.82 -2.67
N PHE A 180 -1.66 -23.55 -3.71
CA PHE A 180 -0.80 -24.56 -4.34
C PHE A 180 0.26 -25.07 -3.36
N ALA A 181 0.98 -24.18 -2.68
CA ALA A 181 1.95 -24.56 -1.66
C ALA A 181 1.28 -25.30 -0.48
N ALA A 182 0.16 -24.79 0.05
CA ALA A 182 -0.57 -25.44 1.13
C ALA A 182 -1.03 -26.86 0.78
N ARG A 183 -1.48 -27.09 -0.47
CA ARG A 183 -1.89 -28.42 -0.94
C ARG A 183 -0.72 -29.39 -1.06
N LEU A 184 0.44 -28.94 -1.56
CA LEU A 184 1.65 -29.77 -1.60
C LEU A 184 2.16 -30.08 -0.18
N ILE A 185 2.12 -29.11 0.73
CA ILE A 185 2.49 -29.31 2.14
C ILE A 185 1.56 -30.30 2.83
N LYS A 186 0.23 -30.15 2.71
CA LYS A 186 -0.74 -31.11 3.28
C LYS A 186 -0.60 -32.53 2.72
N ALA A 187 -0.05 -32.71 1.52
CA ALA A 187 0.24 -34.04 0.99
C ALA A 187 1.43 -34.73 1.69
N ARG A 188 2.39 -33.96 2.24
CA ARG A 188 3.56 -34.46 3.00
C ARG A 188 3.34 -34.43 4.52
N TYR A 189 2.58 -33.45 5.01
CA TYR A 189 2.32 -33.16 6.42
C TYR A 189 0.81 -32.89 6.64
N PRO A 190 -0.06 -33.91 6.58
CA PRO A 190 -1.51 -33.73 6.63
C PRO A 190 -2.02 -33.07 7.92
N ASP A 191 -1.39 -33.43 9.05
CA ASP A 191 -1.78 -32.95 10.39
C ASP A 191 -1.16 -31.59 10.77
N LEU A 192 -0.26 -31.04 9.96
CA LEU A 192 0.35 -29.73 10.23
C LEU A 192 -0.72 -28.63 10.09
N PRO A 193 -1.00 -27.83 11.13
CA PRO A 193 -1.98 -26.76 11.02
C PRO A 193 -1.51 -25.65 10.08
N ILE A 194 -2.38 -25.24 9.17
CA ILE A 194 -2.17 -24.16 8.20
C ILE A 194 -3.15 -23.02 8.47
N VAL A 195 -2.63 -21.81 8.64
CA VAL A 195 -3.42 -20.58 8.78
C VAL A 195 -3.19 -19.64 7.59
N PHE A 196 -4.27 -19.09 7.04
CA PHE A 196 -4.19 -18.02 6.03
C PHE A 196 -4.54 -16.67 6.68
N GLY A 197 -3.81 -15.61 6.35
CA GLY A 197 -4.10 -14.24 6.80
C GLY A 197 -3.72 -13.21 5.74
N GLY A 198 -3.90 -11.92 6.02
CA GLY A 198 -3.56 -10.83 5.09
C GLY A 198 -4.79 -10.15 4.47
N SER A 199 -4.57 -9.22 3.54
CA SER A 199 -5.63 -8.30 3.07
C SER A 199 -6.79 -9.00 2.37
N THR A 200 -6.55 -10.18 1.77
CA THR A 200 -7.55 -10.99 1.06
C THR A 200 -8.41 -11.84 2.02
N CYS A 201 -8.00 -11.99 3.27
CA CYS A 201 -8.65 -12.83 4.28
C CYS A 201 -9.68 -12.08 5.16
N THR A 202 -10.12 -10.87 4.79
CA THR A 202 -11.06 -10.10 5.63
C THR A 202 -12.49 -10.67 5.64
N ALA A 203 -13.12 -10.71 6.83
CA ALA A 203 -14.52 -11.02 7.06
C ALA A 203 -15.06 -12.22 6.23
N GLU A 204 -16.08 -12.02 5.39
CA GLU A 204 -16.71 -13.07 4.59
C GLU A 204 -15.76 -13.72 3.57
N LEU A 205 -14.77 -12.99 3.05
CA LEU A 205 -13.78 -13.58 2.16
C LEU A 205 -13.00 -14.66 2.91
N GLY A 206 -12.53 -14.35 4.12
CA GLY A 206 -11.86 -15.31 5.00
C GLY A 206 -12.72 -16.51 5.36
N ARG A 207 -14.01 -16.30 5.68
CA ARG A 207 -14.97 -17.39 5.92
C ARG A 207 -15.17 -18.28 4.70
N SER A 208 -15.20 -17.69 3.51
CA SER A 208 -15.38 -18.45 2.27
C SER A 208 -14.15 -19.33 1.96
N LEU A 209 -12.94 -18.85 2.26
CA LEU A 209 -11.70 -19.60 2.04
C LEU A 209 -11.65 -20.88 2.89
N VAL A 210 -11.81 -20.77 4.22
CA VAL A 210 -11.75 -21.94 5.13
C VAL A 210 -12.86 -22.96 4.86
N ARG A 211 -14.03 -22.50 4.38
CA ARG A 211 -15.14 -23.39 4.03
C ARG A 211 -14.95 -24.15 2.70
N VAL A 212 -14.20 -23.58 1.76
CA VAL A 212 -14.07 -24.12 0.39
C VAL A 212 -12.79 -24.93 0.21
N PHE A 213 -11.72 -24.59 0.91
CA PHE A 213 -10.41 -25.22 0.76
C PHE A 213 -10.03 -26.01 2.02
N THR A 214 -10.02 -27.33 1.89
CA THR A 214 -9.67 -28.27 2.98
C THR A 214 -8.20 -28.22 3.39
N GLU A 215 -7.34 -27.63 2.56
CA GLU A 215 -5.94 -27.34 2.89
C GLU A 215 -5.75 -26.16 3.86
N ILE A 216 -6.83 -25.44 4.23
CA ILE A 216 -6.81 -24.32 5.17
C ILE A 216 -7.52 -24.73 6.47
N ASP A 217 -6.78 -24.93 7.56
CA ASP A 217 -7.38 -25.25 8.87
C ASP A 217 -7.93 -23.99 9.56
N PHE A 218 -7.23 -22.85 9.41
CA PHE A 218 -7.59 -21.57 10.04
C PHE A 218 -7.49 -20.38 9.09
N VAL A 219 -8.29 -19.33 9.35
CA VAL A 219 -8.13 -18.02 8.71
C VAL A 219 -8.11 -16.90 9.76
N ILE A 220 -7.12 -16.01 9.67
CA ILE A 220 -7.04 -14.79 10.47
C ILE A 220 -7.63 -13.62 9.68
N THR A 221 -8.61 -12.94 10.27
CA THR A 221 -9.26 -11.75 9.73
C THR A 221 -8.79 -10.48 10.46
N GLY A 222 -8.42 -9.47 9.68
CA GLY A 222 -7.93 -8.18 10.19
C GLY A 222 -6.47 -8.21 10.63
N GLU A 223 -6.16 -7.59 11.78
CA GLU A 223 -4.79 -7.51 12.32
C GLU A 223 -4.30 -8.86 12.83
N GLY A 224 -3.09 -9.24 12.38
CA GLY A 224 -2.58 -10.60 12.58
C GLY A 224 -1.86 -10.82 13.92
N GLU A 225 -1.33 -9.77 14.54
CA GLU A 225 -0.40 -9.88 15.68
C GLU A 225 -0.99 -10.64 16.87
N GLN A 226 -2.11 -10.14 17.42
CA GLN A 226 -2.77 -10.75 18.57
C GLN A 226 -3.53 -12.02 18.19
N ALA A 227 -4.08 -12.08 16.97
CA ALA A 227 -4.83 -13.23 16.48
C ALA A 227 -3.94 -14.46 16.29
N LEU A 228 -2.76 -14.27 15.68
CA LEU A 228 -1.77 -15.33 15.46
C LEU A 228 -1.16 -15.79 16.79
N TYR A 229 -0.84 -14.87 17.71
CA TYR A 229 -0.36 -15.24 19.05
C TYR A 229 -1.44 -16.02 19.85
N GLY A 230 -2.71 -15.64 19.72
CA GLY A 230 -3.84 -16.38 20.29
C GLY A 230 -4.00 -17.79 19.70
N LEU A 231 -3.87 -17.94 18.37
CA LEU A 231 -3.90 -19.23 17.69
C LEU A 231 -2.72 -20.12 18.10
N VAL A 232 -1.50 -19.59 18.13
CA VAL A 232 -0.29 -20.31 18.58
C VAL A 232 -0.46 -20.84 20.00
N ARG A 233 -0.99 -20.01 20.92
CA ARG A 233 -1.29 -20.45 22.28
C ARG A 233 -2.42 -21.48 22.37
N PHE A 234 -3.42 -21.40 21.50
CA PHE A 234 -4.52 -22.36 21.44
C PHE A 234 -4.02 -23.74 21.00
N LEU A 235 -3.24 -23.81 19.92
CA LEU A 235 -2.64 -25.05 19.42
C LEU A 235 -1.67 -25.68 20.44
N ALA A 236 -0.97 -24.87 21.22
CA ALA A 236 -0.14 -25.34 22.33
C ALA A 236 -0.90 -25.68 23.63
N GLY A 237 -2.24 -25.70 23.62
CA GLY A 237 -3.08 -25.98 24.81
C GLY A 237 -3.02 -24.90 25.90
N ARG A 238 -2.38 -23.75 25.64
CA ARG A 238 -2.19 -22.63 26.59
C ARG A 238 -3.36 -21.65 26.64
N CYS A 239 -4.40 -21.85 25.83
CA CYS A 239 -5.73 -21.25 25.99
C CYS A 239 -6.81 -22.12 25.32
N ALA A 240 -8.05 -22.02 25.81
CA ALA A 240 -9.19 -22.79 25.27
C ALA A 240 -9.86 -22.13 24.04
N PHE A 241 -9.40 -20.95 23.61
CA PHE A 241 -10.00 -20.19 22.52
C PHE A 241 -8.94 -19.30 21.83
N PRO A 242 -8.78 -19.37 20.49
CA PRO A 242 -7.73 -18.63 19.78
C PRO A 242 -8.01 -17.13 19.57
N GLY A 243 -9.27 -16.69 19.65
CA GLY A 243 -9.67 -15.28 19.46
C GLY A 243 -10.74 -15.09 18.38
N ARG A 244 -11.52 -14.00 18.46
CA ARG A 244 -12.65 -13.74 17.51
C ARG A 244 -12.19 -13.46 16.07
N SER A 245 -10.95 -13.06 15.88
CA SER A 245 -10.34 -12.83 14.57
C SER A 245 -9.87 -14.13 13.89
N VAL A 246 -9.90 -15.27 14.59
CA VAL A 246 -9.48 -16.57 14.07
C VAL A 246 -10.72 -17.40 13.73
N LEU A 247 -10.83 -17.80 12.47
CA LEU A 247 -11.89 -18.66 11.91
C LEU A 247 -11.33 -20.07 11.71
N GLY A 248 -12.18 -21.09 11.85
CA GLY A 248 -11.86 -22.49 11.54
C GLY A 248 -13.03 -23.18 10.86
N TRP A 249 -12.87 -24.45 10.49
CA TRP A 249 -13.88 -25.23 9.75
C TRP A 249 -15.20 -25.39 10.53
N ASP A 250 -15.11 -25.73 11.82
CA ASP A 250 -16.24 -26.00 12.72
C ASP A 250 -16.78 -24.76 13.47
N ASP A 251 -16.72 -23.56 12.86
CA ASP A 251 -17.43 -22.36 13.38
C ASP A 251 -18.64 -21.94 12.51
N PRO A 252 -19.72 -22.75 12.45
CA PRO A 252 -20.99 -22.33 11.86
C PRO A 252 -21.82 -21.42 12.78
N GLY A 253 -21.27 -20.99 13.94
CA GLY A 253 -22.06 -20.63 15.13
C GLY A 253 -21.72 -19.32 15.84
N ARG A 254 -20.62 -18.62 15.51
CA ARG A 254 -20.37 -17.23 16.01
C ARG A 254 -21.12 -16.14 15.24
N THR A 255 -22.21 -16.51 14.59
CA THR A 255 -23.24 -15.66 13.98
C THR A 255 -24.11 -14.98 15.05
N GLY A 256 -23.48 -14.18 15.90
CA GLY A 256 -24.19 -13.45 16.95
C GLY A 256 -23.32 -12.50 17.76
N GLN A 257 -23.75 -11.24 17.78
CA GLN A 257 -23.37 -10.12 18.68
C GLN A 257 -22.32 -9.12 18.14
N GLY A 258 -22.85 -8.03 17.57
CA GLY A 258 -22.27 -6.69 17.62
C GLY A 258 -21.41 -6.29 16.43
N GLU A 259 -22.01 -5.54 15.50
CA GLU A 259 -21.30 -4.37 14.95
C GLU A 259 -20.78 -3.55 16.15
N GLY A 260 -19.47 -3.36 16.25
CA GLY A 260 -18.87 -2.59 17.35
C GLY A 260 -18.25 -3.40 18.51
N THR A 261 -18.18 -4.74 18.45
CA THR A 261 -17.20 -5.47 19.29
C THR A 261 -15.85 -5.46 18.56
N PRO A 262 -14.80 -4.76 19.04
CA PRO A 262 -13.56 -4.66 18.28
C PRO A 262 -12.93 -6.04 18.03
N ALA A 263 -12.36 -6.21 16.84
CA ALA A 263 -11.32 -7.22 16.62
C ALA A 263 -10.17 -7.00 17.61
N ALA A 264 -9.22 -7.94 17.69
CA ALA A 264 -8.04 -7.83 18.56
C ALA A 264 -7.01 -6.80 18.05
N GLU A 265 -7.47 -5.65 17.58
CA GLU A 265 -6.68 -4.56 17.01
C GLU A 265 -5.71 -3.97 18.04
N ILE A 266 -4.51 -3.66 17.55
CA ILE A 266 -3.46 -3.00 18.32
C ILE A 266 -3.87 -1.53 18.54
N ARG A 267 -4.47 -1.23 19.71
CA ARG A 267 -4.97 0.10 20.05
C ARG A 267 -3.92 1.21 19.90
N ASP A 268 -2.70 0.94 20.34
CA ASP A 268 -1.55 1.83 20.18
C ASP A 268 -0.45 1.14 19.36
N ILE A 269 -0.33 1.50 18.08
CA ILE A 269 0.70 0.92 17.20
C ILE A 269 2.12 1.44 17.52
N ASN A 270 2.27 2.41 18.42
CA ASN A 270 3.59 2.81 18.94
C ASN A 270 4.20 1.72 19.84
N SER A 271 3.37 0.86 20.47
CA SER A 271 3.84 -0.25 21.31
C SER A 271 4.27 -1.49 20.52
N LEU A 272 4.07 -1.52 19.20
CA LEU A 272 4.56 -2.62 18.36
C LEU A 272 6.09 -2.64 18.35
N PRO A 273 6.74 -3.81 18.41
CA PRO A 273 8.17 -3.94 18.16
C PRO A 273 8.49 -3.58 16.69
N TYR A 274 9.78 -3.44 16.38
CA TYR A 274 10.20 -3.25 14.99
C TYR A 274 9.96 -4.53 14.17
N PRO A 275 9.66 -4.42 12.87
CA PRO A 275 9.67 -5.57 11.96
C PRO A 275 11.05 -6.24 11.91
N ASP A 276 11.07 -7.57 11.81
CA ASP A 276 12.27 -8.38 11.63
C ASP A 276 12.31 -8.91 10.19
N PHE A 277 13.31 -8.49 9.41
CA PHE A 277 13.50 -8.95 8.02
C PHE A 277 14.71 -9.88 7.86
N ASP A 278 15.25 -10.45 8.96
CA ASP A 278 16.54 -11.14 8.93
C ASP A 278 16.57 -12.39 8.04
N ASP A 279 15.45 -13.11 7.89
CA ASP A 279 15.41 -14.28 6.99
C ASP A 279 15.31 -13.86 5.51
N TYR A 280 14.58 -12.79 5.19
CA TYR A 280 14.56 -12.23 3.82
C TYR A 280 15.96 -11.88 3.34
N PHE A 281 16.79 -11.25 4.20
CA PHE A 281 18.17 -10.93 3.85
C PHE A 281 19.08 -12.15 3.79
N ARG A 282 18.73 -13.27 4.43
CA ARG A 282 19.43 -14.55 4.30
C ARG A 282 19.08 -15.20 2.96
N GLU A 283 17.79 -15.36 2.66
CA GLU A 283 17.31 -15.90 1.38
C GLU A 283 17.77 -15.06 0.18
N LEU A 284 17.88 -13.74 0.34
CA LEU A 284 18.40 -12.85 -0.70
C LEU A 284 19.88 -13.09 -1.01
N GLN A 285 20.67 -13.63 -0.07
CA GLN A 285 22.07 -14.02 -0.31
C GLN A 285 22.18 -15.35 -1.07
N GLU A 286 21.11 -16.13 -1.16
CA GLU A 286 21.04 -17.40 -1.90
C GLU A 286 20.69 -17.20 -3.38
N VAL A 287 20.22 -16.01 -3.79
CA VAL A 287 19.77 -15.71 -5.16
C VAL A 287 20.58 -14.57 -5.81
N SER A 288 20.81 -14.66 -7.11
CA SER A 288 21.63 -13.72 -7.90
C SER A 288 20.78 -12.63 -8.57
N LEU A 289 19.99 -11.89 -7.79
CA LEU A 289 19.11 -10.83 -8.31
C LEU A 289 19.75 -9.43 -8.25
N PRO A 290 19.81 -8.66 -9.36
CA PRO A 290 20.53 -7.39 -9.42
C PRO A 290 19.70 -6.20 -8.92
N PHE A 291 19.46 -6.10 -7.61
CA PHE A 291 18.79 -4.95 -6.99
C PHE A 291 19.29 -4.63 -5.57
N ILE A 292 19.02 -3.41 -5.10
CA ILE A 292 19.14 -3.02 -3.69
C ILE A 292 17.74 -3.09 -3.06
N PRO A 293 17.54 -3.80 -1.93
CA PRO A 293 16.22 -3.92 -1.31
C PRO A 293 15.64 -2.59 -0.85
N VAL A 294 14.34 -2.41 -1.06
CA VAL A 294 13.56 -1.27 -0.55
C VAL A 294 12.76 -1.74 0.67
N LEU A 295 13.02 -1.16 1.84
CA LEU A 295 12.40 -1.61 3.08
C LEU A 295 11.01 -0.98 3.31
N PRO A 296 9.97 -1.78 3.60
CA PRO A 296 8.65 -1.25 3.92
C PRO A 296 8.61 -0.66 5.33
N LEU A 297 7.89 0.44 5.48
CA LEU A 297 7.60 1.13 6.73
C LEU A 297 6.09 1.28 6.90
N GLU A 298 5.55 1.01 8.09
CA GLU A 298 4.16 1.29 8.43
C GLU A 298 4.11 2.49 9.38
N PHE A 299 3.71 3.67 8.91
CA PHE A 299 3.52 4.85 9.77
C PHE A 299 2.12 4.83 10.40
N SER A 300 1.12 4.25 9.73
CA SER A 300 -0.28 4.23 10.15
C SER A 300 -1.09 3.06 9.59
N ARG A 301 -2.12 2.67 10.34
CA ARG A 301 -3.19 1.75 9.92
C ARG A 301 -4.44 2.55 9.61
N GLY A 302 -4.92 2.37 8.38
CA GLY A 302 -6.15 2.98 7.87
C GLY A 302 -5.95 4.31 7.16
N CYS A 303 -7.06 5.03 6.97
CA CYS A 303 -7.06 6.32 6.30
C CYS A 303 -7.94 7.31 7.07
N TRP A 304 -7.41 8.46 7.45
CA TRP A 304 -8.16 9.52 8.14
C TRP A 304 -9.36 10.07 7.34
N TRP A 305 -9.44 9.79 6.03
CA TRP A 305 -10.58 10.19 5.20
C TRP A 305 -11.72 9.16 5.20
N ASN A 306 -11.38 7.87 5.15
CA ASN A 306 -12.24 6.67 5.07
C ASN A 306 -13.64 6.78 4.43
N ARG A 307 -13.81 7.59 3.37
CA ARG A 307 -15.12 7.81 2.72
C ARG A 307 -15.16 7.56 1.22
N CYS A 308 -14.01 7.38 0.56
CA CYS A 308 -13.95 7.20 -0.89
C CYS A 308 -14.83 6.03 -1.36
N ALA A 309 -15.81 6.33 -2.21
CA ALA A 309 -16.90 5.42 -2.54
C ALA A 309 -16.45 4.09 -3.18
N PHE A 310 -15.31 4.11 -3.88
CA PHE A 310 -14.68 2.94 -4.52
C PHE A 310 -13.73 2.14 -3.61
N CYS A 311 -13.32 2.70 -2.47
CA CYS A 311 -12.20 2.16 -1.69
C CYS A 311 -12.61 0.98 -0.82
N ASN A 312 -11.77 -0.06 -0.80
CA ASN A 312 -11.89 -1.23 0.08
C ASN A 312 -10.58 -1.55 0.83
N LEU A 313 -9.67 -0.57 0.95
CA LEU A 313 -8.35 -0.75 1.59
C LEU A 313 -8.38 -0.65 3.12
N ASN A 314 -9.53 -0.32 3.73
CA ASN A 314 -9.71 -0.20 5.18
C ASN A 314 -10.70 -1.25 5.73
N LEU A 315 -10.82 -2.41 5.07
CA LEU A 315 -11.72 -3.50 5.51
C LEU A 315 -11.11 -4.37 6.61
N GLN A 316 -9.82 -4.20 6.90
CA GLN A 316 -9.05 -5.07 7.79
C GLN A 316 -9.02 -4.54 9.24
N TRP A 317 -9.43 -3.29 9.48
CA TRP A 317 -9.33 -2.64 10.79
C TRP A 317 -10.26 -1.42 10.90
N HIS A 318 -10.55 -0.99 12.11
CA HIS A 318 -11.38 0.17 12.39
C HIS A 318 -10.58 1.45 12.69
N GLY A 319 -11.12 2.58 12.24
CA GLY A 319 -10.60 3.91 12.52
C GLY A 319 -9.29 4.24 11.80
N TYR A 320 -8.48 5.09 12.45
CA TYR A 320 -7.18 5.52 11.96
C TYR A 320 -6.20 5.64 13.14
N ARG A 321 -5.11 4.87 13.09
CA ARG A 321 -4.09 4.79 14.15
C ARG A 321 -2.71 5.00 13.52
N TYR A 322 -1.82 5.71 14.20
CA TYR A 322 -0.50 6.07 13.66
C TYR A 322 0.60 6.05 14.72
N LYS A 323 1.82 5.77 14.29
CA LYS A 323 3.04 5.98 15.07
C LYS A 323 3.32 7.49 15.14
N ASN A 324 3.89 7.96 16.23
CA ASN A 324 4.43 9.32 16.30
C ASN A 324 5.77 9.41 15.53
N HIS A 325 6.16 10.61 15.11
CA HIS A 325 7.39 10.84 14.33
C HIS A 325 8.65 10.28 15.02
N ALA A 326 8.79 10.45 16.34
CA ALA A 326 9.93 9.94 17.09
C ALA A 326 10.01 8.40 17.08
N ARG A 327 8.86 7.70 17.18
CA ARG A 327 8.78 6.24 17.01
C ARG A 327 9.20 5.82 15.60
N MET A 328 8.74 6.53 14.58
CA MET A 328 9.05 6.24 13.17
C MET A 328 10.52 6.49 12.85
N LEU A 329 11.14 7.55 13.38
CA LEU A 329 12.58 7.82 13.26
C LEU A 329 13.43 6.73 13.93
N ALA A 330 13.01 6.23 15.10
CA ALA A 330 13.71 5.16 15.80
C ALA A 330 13.64 3.81 15.05
N GLU A 331 12.48 3.50 14.45
CA GLU A 331 12.28 2.32 13.60
C GLU A 331 13.07 2.41 12.29
N LEU A 332 13.05 3.57 11.62
CA LEU A 332 13.91 3.85 10.46
C LEU A 332 15.39 3.63 10.81
N ALA A 333 15.87 4.23 11.91
CA ALA A 333 17.26 4.11 12.33
C ALA A 333 17.65 2.65 12.64
N HIS A 334 16.75 1.89 13.26
CA HIS A 334 16.95 0.46 13.51
C HIS A 334 17.09 -0.33 12.21
N LEU A 335 16.10 -0.25 11.31
CA LEU A 335 16.07 -1.02 10.06
C LEU A 335 17.23 -0.63 9.13
N LYS A 336 17.49 0.67 8.97
CA LYS A 336 18.61 1.21 8.18
C LYS A 336 19.95 0.68 8.68
N ASN A 337 20.18 0.68 10.00
CA ASN A 337 21.44 0.19 10.58
C ASN A 337 21.55 -1.34 10.56
N ARG A 338 20.44 -2.07 10.73
CA ARG A 338 20.41 -3.55 10.76
C ARG A 338 20.69 -4.17 9.38
N HIS A 339 20.15 -3.56 8.33
CA HIS A 339 20.14 -4.11 6.97
C HIS A 339 20.94 -3.31 5.94
N GLN A 340 21.46 -2.12 6.30
CA GLN A 340 22.26 -1.24 5.44
C GLN A 340 21.53 -0.74 4.17
N CYS A 341 20.20 -0.65 4.22
CA CYS A 341 19.38 -0.08 3.15
C CYS A 341 19.19 1.45 3.31
N LEU A 342 19.13 2.17 2.19
CA LEU A 342 18.87 3.62 2.13
C LEU A 342 17.52 3.96 1.47
N ASP A 343 16.88 3.00 0.81
CA ASP A 343 15.59 3.15 0.14
C ASP A 343 14.46 2.55 0.98
N PHE A 344 13.39 3.32 1.19
CA PHE A 344 12.25 2.95 2.01
C PHE A 344 10.92 3.24 1.32
N THR A 345 9.88 2.48 1.66
CA THR A 345 8.53 2.64 1.11
C THR A 345 7.49 2.60 2.23
N PHE A 346 6.73 3.67 2.38
CA PHE A 346 5.58 3.66 3.28
C PHE A 346 4.47 2.78 2.69
N THR A 347 3.88 1.90 3.51
CA THR A 347 2.77 0.99 3.11
C THR A 347 1.39 1.53 3.52
N ASP A 348 1.34 2.78 3.97
CA ASP A 348 0.19 3.51 4.47
C ASP A 348 -0.88 3.80 3.40
N ASN A 349 -2.17 3.58 3.73
CA ASN A 349 -3.29 4.09 2.92
C ASN A 349 -3.38 5.63 2.91
N ALA A 350 -2.84 6.29 3.94
CA ALA A 350 -2.60 7.74 3.97
C ALA A 350 -1.69 8.10 5.15
N LEU A 351 -0.57 8.78 4.89
CA LEU A 351 0.33 9.27 5.93
C LEU A 351 -0.35 10.20 6.96
N PRO A 352 0.09 10.16 8.24
CA PRO A 352 -0.44 10.99 9.32
C PRO A 352 0.08 12.43 9.23
N LEU A 353 -0.63 13.29 8.48
CA LEU A 353 -0.20 14.63 8.06
C LEU A 353 0.72 15.40 9.04
N ARG A 354 0.33 15.58 10.30
CA ARG A 354 1.11 16.33 11.31
C ARG A 354 2.39 15.62 11.76
N GLU A 355 2.36 14.30 11.86
CA GLU A 355 3.52 13.50 12.28
C GLU A 355 4.45 13.25 11.10
N ALA A 356 3.91 13.10 9.88
CA ALA A 356 4.69 13.04 8.65
C ALA A 356 5.42 14.37 8.38
N GLU A 357 4.78 15.53 8.60
CA GLU A 357 5.43 16.84 8.47
C GLU A 357 6.59 17.02 9.46
N ARG A 358 6.43 16.56 10.71
CA ARG A 358 7.53 16.52 11.70
C ARG A 358 8.65 15.57 11.29
N PHE A 359 8.31 14.33 10.92
CA PHE A 359 9.25 13.32 10.45
C PHE A 359 10.10 13.83 9.28
N PHE A 360 9.48 14.41 8.24
CA PHE A 360 10.22 14.92 7.09
C PHE A 360 10.99 16.22 7.40
N LEU A 361 10.58 17.01 8.39
CA LEU A 361 11.36 18.14 8.89
C LEU A 361 12.65 17.67 9.60
N ASP A 362 12.55 16.66 10.47
CA ASP A 362 13.70 16.04 11.14
C ASP A 362 14.63 15.38 10.12
N MET A 363 14.08 14.62 9.15
CA MET A 363 14.85 14.01 8.06
C MET A 363 15.54 15.04 7.17
N ALA A 364 14.95 16.22 6.95
CA ALA A 364 15.60 17.30 6.20
C ALA A 364 16.84 17.86 6.90
N GLY A 365 16.98 17.66 8.22
CA GLY A 365 18.18 17.97 9.00
C GLY A 365 19.17 16.81 9.15
N TYR A 366 18.83 15.59 8.69
CA TYR A 366 19.63 14.39 8.93
C TYR A 366 20.95 14.35 8.14
N GLY A 367 20.99 14.94 6.95
CA GLY A 367 22.19 15.07 6.12
C GLY A 367 22.66 13.78 5.41
N GLY A 368 21.90 12.69 5.47
CA GLY A 368 22.17 11.45 4.74
C GLY A 368 21.20 11.20 3.58
N ASP A 369 21.67 10.54 2.52
CA ASP A 369 20.92 10.22 1.30
C ASP A 369 19.92 9.06 1.50
N ILE A 370 18.86 9.31 2.28
CA ILE A 370 17.74 8.36 2.45
C ILE A 370 16.61 8.75 1.51
N PHE A 371 16.08 7.78 0.75
CA PHE A 371 14.94 8.00 -0.14
C PHE A 371 13.68 7.29 0.34
N PHE A 372 12.55 7.98 0.18
CA PHE A 372 11.22 7.44 0.49
C PHE A 372 10.31 7.45 -0.75
N PHE A 373 9.46 6.43 -0.84
CA PHE A 373 8.18 6.47 -1.55
C PHE A 373 7.02 6.49 -0.55
N ALA A 374 5.92 7.19 -0.87
CA ALA A 374 4.68 7.13 -0.10
C ALA A 374 3.42 7.30 -0.96
N GLU A 375 2.32 6.68 -0.54
CA GLU A 375 0.98 7.03 -1.00
C GLU A 375 0.38 8.15 -0.13
N ILE A 376 -0.08 9.22 -0.78
CA ILE A 376 -0.60 10.41 -0.10
C ILE A 376 -1.86 10.95 -0.74
N ARG A 377 -2.61 11.73 0.05
CA ARG A 377 -3.68 12.61 -0.44
C ARG A 377 -3.08 13.98 -0.76
N ALA A 378 -3.70 14.72 -1.70
CA ALA A 378 -3.20 16.02 -2.16
C ALA A 378 -2.89 16.97 -0.98
N LEU A 379 -1.64 17.43 -0.91
CA LEU A 379 -1.16 18.39 0.10
C LEU A 379 -1.33 19.83 -0.43
N LYS A 380 -1.83 20.73 0.43
CA LYS A 380 -2.39 22.02 0.02
C LYS A 380 -1.41 23.19 -0.11
N LYS A 381 -0.16 23.04 0.33
CA LYS A 381 0.86 24.11 0.37
C LYS A 381 2.16 23.65 -0.27
N MET A 382 2.80 24.51 -1.06
CA MET A 382 4.12 24.23 -1.66
C MET A 382 5.17 23.93 -0.59
N GLU A 383 5.14 24.66 0.53
CA GLU A 383 6.08 24.50 1.64
C GLU A 383 6.16 23.05 2.15
N THR A 384 5.01 22.38 2.33
CA THR A 384 4.97 20.98 2.79
C THR A 384 5.59 20.04 1.75
N TRP A 385 5.36 20.26 0.45
CA TRP A 385 6.02 19.50 -0.63
C TRP A 385 7.54 19.67 -0.61
N GLN A 386 8.03 20.89 -0.36
CA GLN A 386 9.46 21.17 -0.24
C GLN A 386 10.08 20.54 1.01
N ILE A 387 9.40 20.57 2.15
CA ILE A 387 9.82 19.86 3.38
C ILE A 387 9.94 18.36 3.11
N TYR A 388 8.90 17.76 2.53
CA TYR A 388 8.87 16.33 2.21
C TYR A 388 10.01 15.95 1.26
N ARG A 389 10.25 16.75 0.20
CA ARG A 389 11.37 16.52 -0.73
C ARG A 389 12.74 16.58 -0.06
N ARG A 390 12.97 17.58 0.81
CA ARG A 390 14.23 17.73 1.56
C ARG A 390 14.41 16.61 2.57
N GLY A 391 13.33 16.12 3.18
CA GLY A 391 13.31 14.95 4.05
C GLY A 391 13.43 13.59 3.33
N GLY A 392 13.80 13.58 2.05
CA GLY A 392 14.07 12.34 1.29
C GLY A 392 12.89 11.77 0.50
N LEU A 393 11.67 12.32 0.60
CA LEU A 393 10.54 11.83 -0.20
C LEU A 393 10.77 12.17 -1.68
N ARG A 394 11.16 11.17 -2.47
CA ARG A 394 11.60 11.35 -3.85
C ARG A 394 10.48 11.07 -4.84
N SER A 395 9.63 10.10 -4.54
CA SER A 395 8.47 9.72 -5.34
C SER A 395 7.22 9.57 -4.48
N VAL A 396 6.06 9.86 -5.05
CA VAL A 396 4.77 9.72 -4.39
C VAL A 396 3.69 9.21 -5.34
N GLN A 397 2.76 8.41 -4.83
CA GLN A 397 1.47 8.23 -5.47
C GLN A 397 0.47 9.20 -4.83
N VAL A 398 -0.09 10.11 -5.62
CA VAL A 398 -1.21 10.97 -5.19
C VAL A 398 -2.51 10.39 -5.71
N GLY A 399 -3.45 10.16 -4.81
CA GLY A 399 -4.82 9.81 -5.20
C GLY A 399 -5.54 10.99 -5.84
N ILE A 400 -5.32 11.23 -7.13
CA ILE A 400 -5.97 12.27 -7.95
C ILE A 400 -7.40 11.82 -8.31
N GLU A 401 -7.51 10.64 -8.93
CA GLU A 401 -8.71 9.87 -9.29
C GLU A 401 -9.69 10.52 -10.28
N ALA A 402 -9.94 11.82 -10.20
CA ALA A 402 -10.80 12.54 -11.12
C ALA A 402 -10.37 14.01 -11.28
N LEU A 403 -10.70 14.58 -12.45
CA LEU A 403 -10.47 16.00 -12.80
C LEU A 403 -11.80 16.70 -13.11
N SER A 404 -12.89 16.21 -12.51
CA SER A 404 -14.24 16.76 -12.57
C SER A 404 -14.76 16.93 -11.15
N GLY A 405 -15.37 18.09 -10.85
CA GLY A 405 -15.81 18.42 -9.50
C GLY A 405 -16.99 17.57 -9.04
N SER A 406 -17.95 17.33 -9.93
CA SER A 406 -19.12 16.49 -9.68
C SER A 406 -18.73 15.00 -9.54
N LEU A 407 -17.75 14.52 -10.32
CA LEU A 407 -17.24 13.16 -10.17
C LEU A 407 -16.45 12.96 -8.86
N LEU A 408 -15.60 13.92 -8.47
CA LEU A 408 -14.91 13.91 -7.16
C LEU A 408 -15.89 13.89 -5.99
N ALA A 409 -17.03 14.59 -6.11
CA ALA A 409 -18.12 14.55 -5.14
C ALA A 409 -18.84 13.19 -5.12
N ARG A 410 -19.17 12.59 -6.29
CA ARG A 410 -19.78 11.25 -6.36
C ARG A 410 -18.86 10.16 -5.80
N MET A 411 -17.55 10.29 -5.99
CA MET A 411 -16.54 9.40 -5.38
C MET A 411 -16.32 9.65 -3.88
N ASP A 412 -16.96 10.66 -3.29
CA ASP A 412 -16.67 11.22 -1.96
C ASP A 412 -15.14 11.28 -1.69
N LYS A 413 -14.42 11.92 -2.62
CA LYS A 413 -12.96 11.91 -2.62
C LYS A 413 -12.35 12.92 -1.63
N GLY A 414 -13.09 13.98 -1.28
CA GLY A 414 -12.67 14.97 -0.29
C GLY A 414 -11.59 15.95 -0.72
N VAL A 415 -11.45 16.16 -2.03
CA VAL A 415 -10.53 17.13 -2.65
C VAL A 415 -11.25 17.81 -3.81
N THR A 416 -10.80 19.01 -4.16
CA THR A 416 -11.27 19.74 -5.35
C THR A 416 -10.37 19.47 -6.55
N VAL A 417 -10.83 19.85 -7.76
CA VAL A 417 -9.95 19.84 -8.94
C VAL A 417 -8.77 20.80 -8.74
N MET A 418 -8.96 21.93 -8.06
CA MET A 418 -7.88 22.86 -7.68
C MET A 418 -6.83 22.20 -6.78
N ASP A 419 -7.23 21.43 -5.75
CA ASP A 419 -6.28 20.68 -4.91
C ASP A 419 -5.46 19.67 -5.74
N ASN A 420 -6.10 18.99 -6.71
CA ASN A 420 -5.45 18.02 -7.60
C ASN A 420 -4.47 18.68 -8.58
N VAL A 421 -4.86 19.76 -9.26
CA VAL A 421 -3.98 20.53 -10.17
C VAL A 421 -2.82 21.16 -9.39
N ALA A 422 -3.07 21.68 -8.18
CA ALA A 422 -2.03 22.20 -7.29
C ALA A 422 -1.03 21.12 -6.90
N ALA A 423 -1.48 19.92 -6.48
CA ALA A 423 -0.58 18.80 -6.16
C ALA A 423 0.35 18.42 -7.32
N MET A 424 -0.17 18.40 -8.55
CA MET A 424 0.63 18.12 -9.76
C MET A 424 1.68 19.20 -10.04
N LYS A 425 1.30 20.49 -9.91
CA LYS A 425 2.24 21.62 -10.02
C LYS A 425 3.30 21.57 -8.92
N PHE A 426 2.89 21.36 -7.68
CA PHE A 426 3.75 21.41 -6.50
C PHE A 426 4.77 20.27 -6.48
N ALA A 427 4.38 19.05 -6.86
CA ALA A 427 5.32 17.95 -7.03
C ALA A 427 6.41 18.28 -8.07
N GLN A 428 6.02 18.81 -9.24
CA GLN A 428 6.98 19.21 -10.27
C GLN A 428 7.89 20.36 -9.82
N ALA A 429 7.36 21.36 -9.13
CA ALA A 429 8.14 22.48 -8.60
C ALA A 429 9.07 22.09 -7.45
N ALA A 430 8.69 21.10 -6.62
CA ALA A 430 9.55 20.52 -5.60
C ALA A 430 10.58 19.53 -6.17
N GLY A 431 10.53 19.17 -7.47
CA GLY A 431 11.40 18.14 -8.04
C GLY A 431 11.13 16.75 -7.44
N MET A 432 9.87 16.44 -7.20
CA MET A 432 9.36 15.17 -6.69
C MET A 432 8.63 14.40 -7.79
N GLU A 433 8.83 13.09 -7.86
CA GLU A 433 8.21 12.24 -8.87
C GLU A 433 6.77 11.89 -8.47
N LEU A 434 5.80 12.54 -9.10
CA LEU A 434 4.39 12.22 -8.90
C LEU A 434 3.92 11.13 -9.85
N GLU A 435 3.39 10.06 -9.26
CA GLU A 435 2.45 9.14 -9.88
C GLU A 435 1.01 9.46 -9.41
N GLY A 436 0.02 9.10 -10.22
CA GLY A 436 -1.38 9.24 -9.84
C GLY A 436 -2.28 8.54 -10.83
N ASN A 437 -3.38 7.98 -10.33
CA ASN A 437 -4.40 7.34 -11.15
C ASN A 437 -5.49 8.34 -11.53
N LEU A 438 -6.10 8.12 -12.69
CA LEU A 438 -7.38 8.70 -13.09
C LEU A 438 -8.37 7.54 -13.26
N ILE A 439 -9.36 7.44 -12.38
CA ILE A 439 -10.38 6.39 -12.40
C ILE A 439 -11.40 6.72 -13.50
N LEU A 440 -11.35 5.92 -14.55
CA LEU A 440 -12.26 5.99 -15.68
C LEU A 440 -13.38 4.97 -15.49
N GLU A 441 -14.51 5.18 -16.18
CA GLU A 441 -15.62 4.24 -16.23
C GLU A 441 -16.31 4.00 -14.87
N PHE A 442 -16.22 4.97 -13.94
CA PHE A 442 -16.94 4.93 -12.67
C PHE A 442 -18.47 4.87 -12.92
N PRO A 443 -19.24 4.06 -12.16
CA PRO A 443 -20.65 3.83 -12.46
C PRO A 443 -21.47 5.13 -12.34
N GLY A 444 -22.36 5.36 -13.29
CA GLY A 444 -23.18 6.58 -13.33
C GLY A 444 -22.44 7.85 -13.77
N SER A 445 -21.20 7.76 -14.28
CA SER A 445 -20.49 8.95 -14.80
C SER A 445 -21.20 9.58 -15.99
N THR A 446 -21.18 10.91 -16.07
CA THR A 446 -21.89 11.69 -17.09
C THR A 446 -20.98 12.15 -18.23
N GLY A 447 -21.57 12.54 -19.36
CA GLY A 447 -20.80 13.13 -20.47
C GLY A 447 -20.18 14.49 -20.11
N GLU A 448 -20.79 15.21 -19.18
CA GLU A 448 -20.28 16.49 -18.68
C GLU A 448 -19.01 16.29 -17.84
N GLU A 449 -18.97 15.29 -16.95
CA GLU A 449 -17.76 14.94 -16.18
C GLU A 449 -16.59 14.54 -17.09
N VAL A 450 -16.88 13.88 -18.22
CA VAL A 450 -15.88 13.59 -19.25
C VAL A 450 -15.41 14.86 -19.96
N ARG A 451 -16.32 15.80 -20.27
CA ARG A 451 -15.99 17.10 -20.88
C ARG A 451 -15.12 17.96 -19.95
N GLU A 452 -15.49 18.06 -18.68
CA GLU A 452 -14.71 18.71 -17.61
C GLU A 452 -13.31 18.09 -17.51
N THR A 453 -13.23 16.76 -17.43
CA THR A 453 -11.96 16.02 -17.35
C THR A 453 -11.06 16.31 -18.56
N LEU A 454 -11.60 16.32 -19.77
CA LEU A 454 -10.83 16.65 -20.99
C LEU A 454 -10.32 18.10 -21.00
N ALA A 455 -11.11 19.06 -20.52
CA ALA A 455 -10.70 20.45 -20.42
C ALA A 455 -9.51 20.62 -19.45
N VAL A 456 -9.59 20.00 -18.27
CA VAL A 456 -8.49 20.05 -17.29
C VAL A 456 -7.26 19.29 -17.80
N LEU A 457 -7.42 18.15 -18.49
CA LEU A 457 -6.31 17.41 -19.12
C LEU A 457 -5.53 18.24 -20.15
N ALA A 458 -6.17 19.20 -20.83
CA ALA A 458 -5.48 20.12 -21.73
C ALA A 458 -4.60 21.15 -20.99
N LEU A 459 -4.95 21.48 -19.73
CA LEU A 459 -4.22 22.40 -18.86
C LEU A 459 -3.08 21.71 -18.09
N VAL A 460 -3.28 20.48 -17.61
CA VAL A 460 -2.27 19.74 -16.83
C VAL A 460 -1.23 18.98 -17.67
N LEU A 461 -1.33 19.06 -19.00
CA LEU A 461 -0.33 18.54 -19.95
C LEU A 461 1.14 18.82 -19.55
N PRO A 462 1.52 20.00 -19.01
CA PRO A 462 2.90 20.29 -18.61
C PRO A 462 3.41 19.53 -17.37
N PHE A 463 2.58 18.73 -16.70
CA PHE A 463 2.95 17.91 -15.55
C PHE A 463 3.08 16.43 -15.94
N ARG A 464 3.62 15.59 -15.04
CA ARG A 464 3.77 14.14 -15.31
C ARG A 464 2.41 13.49 -15.65
N PRO A 465 2.33 12.61 -16.68
CA PRO A 465 1.09 11.93 -17.06
C PRO A 465 0.49 11.05 -15.97
N LEU A 466 -0.83 11.09 -15.83
CA LEU A 466 -1.59 10.18 -14.95
C LEU A 466 -1.82 8.81 -15.61
N LYS A 467 -1.84 7.75 -14.79
CA LYS A 467 -2.14 6.37 -15.19
C LYS A 467 -3.67 6.18 -15.34
N ALA A 468 -4.09 5.49 -16.40
CA ALA A 468 -5.50 5.28 -16.74
C ALA A 468 -6.10 4.05 -16.02
N ALA A 469 -6.64 4.22 -14.82
CA ALA A 469 -7.28 3.14 -14.07
C ALA A 469 -8.71 2.89 -14.59
N GLY A 470 -9.07 1.63 -14.87
CA GLY A 470 -10.47 1.26 -15.09
C GLY A 470 -11.16 0.93 -13.78
N PHE A 471 -12.35 1.47 -13.54
CA PHE A 471 -13.11 1.15 -12.33
C PHE A 471 -13.41 -0.36 -12.23
N PHE A 472 -13.03 -0.94 -11.08
CA PHE A 472 -13.46 -2.28 -10.65
C PHE A 472 -14.30 -2.15 -9.37
N LEU A 473 -15.21 -3.11 -9.16
CA LEU A 473 -16.05 -3.11 -7.96
C LEU A 473 -15.35 -3.88 -6.84
N GLY A 474 -14.67 -3.18 -5.95
CA GLY A 474 -14.08 -3.78 -4.74
C GLY A 474 -15.18 -4.26 -3.78
N HIS A 475 -15.10 -5.51 -3.33
CA HIS A 475 -15.93 -6.02 -2.21
C HIS A 475 -15.83 -5.04 -1.03
N GLY A 476 -16.93 -4.82 -0.31
CA GLY A 476 -16.97 -3.97 0.90
C GLY A 476 -16.78 -2.46 0.67
N SER A 477 -16.47 -2.02 -0.56
CA SER A 477 -16.50 -0.59 -0.88
C SER A 477 -17.91 -0.02 -0.76
N PRO A 478 -18.09 1.28 -0.45
CA PRO A 478 -19.42 1.91 -0.39
C PRO A 478 -20.27 1.70 -1.66
N VAL A 479 -19.68 1.68 -2.86
CA VAL A 479 -20.38 1.35 -4.13
C VAL A 479 -20.83 -0.12 -4.15
N CYS A 480 -20.06 -1.05 -3.59
CA CYS A 480 -20.46 -2.46 -3.48
C CYS A 480 -21.55 -2.69 -2.42
N CYS A 481 -21.55 -1.93 -1.33
CA CYS A 481 -22.56 -2.01 -0.28
C CYS A 481 -23.88 -1.32 -0.66
N ARG A 482 -23.83 -0.26 -1.48
CA ARG A 482 -25.01 0.48 -1.96
C ARG A 482 -25.04 0.59 -3.49
N PRO A 483 -25.16 -0.54 -4.23
CA PRO A 483 -25.05 -0.55 -5.68
C PRO A 483 -26.13 0.30 -6.39
N GLY A 484 -27.34 0.37 -5.84
CA GLY A 484 -28.46 1.13 -6.39
C GLY A 484 -28.16 2.62 -6.54
N ASP A 485 -27.50 3.22 -5.54
CA ASP A 485 -27.10 4.65 -5.51
C ASP A 485 -26.22 5.05 -6.71
N TYR A 486 -25.54 4.09 -7.34
CA TYR A 486 -24.62 4.28 -8.47
C TYR A 486 -25.13 3.65 -9.77
N GLY A 487 -26.43 3.32 -9.86
CA GLY A 487 -27.04 2.72 -11.05
C GLY A 487 -26.64 1.27 -11.33
N ILE A 488 -26.04 0.58 -10.34
CA ILE A 488 -25.71 -0.83 -10.44
C ILE A 488 -26.94 -1.69 -10.13
N ARG A 489 -27.32 -2.55 -11.07
CA ARG A 489 -28.53 -3.38 -11.00
C ARG A 489 -28.29 -4.79 -10.45
N ALA A 490 -27.05 -5.28 -10.51
CA ALA A 490 -26.63 -6.57 -9.93
C ALA A 490 -25.11 -6.65 -9.79
N THR A 491 -24.63 -7.40 -8.80
CA THR A 491 -23.21 -7.70 -8.56
C THR A 491 -22.96 -9.21 -8.69
N PHE A 492 -21.77 -9.62 -9.14
CA PHE A 492 -21.39 -11.02 -9.36
C PHE A 492 -19.86 -11.16 -9.39
N HIS A 493 -19.30 -12.38 -9.36
CA HIS A 493 -17.85 -12.59 -9.45
C HIS A 493 -17.25 -12.01 -10.74
N HIS A 494 -15.99 -11.56 -10.69
CA HIS A 494 -15.34 -11.04 -11.89
C HIS A 494 -15.22 -12.13 -12.97
N PRO A 495 -15.40 -11.83 -14.27
CA PRO A 495 -15.29 -12.84 -15.34
C PRO A 495 -13.94 -13.57 -15.39
N ALA A 496 -12.85 -12.93 -14.93
CA ALA A 496 -11.56 -13.58 -14.74
C ALA A 496 -11.64 -14.79 -13.79
N ASN A 497 -12.39 -14.67 -12.68
CA ASN A 497 -12.54 -15.73 -11.68
C ASN A 497 -13.17 -16.99 -12.29
N ARG A 498 -14.05 -16.87 -13.29
CA ARG A 498 -14.63 -18.02 -14.02
C ARG A 498 -13.63 -18.77 -14.90
N ARG A 499 -12.52 -18.12 -15.27
CA ARG A 499 -11.39 -18.76 -15.97
C ARG A 499 -10.36 -19.35 -14.99
N LEU A 500 -10.33 -18.85 -13.76
CA LEU A 500 -9.37 -19.27 -12.71
C LEU A 500 -9.89 -20.42 -11.84
N PHE A 501 -11.20 -20.47 -11.55
CA PHE A 501 -11.80 -21.39 -10.59
C PHE A 501 -12.89 -22.25 -11.24
N PRO A 502 -12.94 -23.57 -10.97
CA PRO A 502 -14.09 -24.42 -11.30
C PRO A 502 -15.40 -23.86 -10.72
N ALA A 503 -16.52 -24.01 -11.44
CA ALA A 503 -17.80 -23.38 -11.07
C ALA A 503 -18.24 -23.69 -9.63
N ARG A 504 -18.20 -24.96 -9.21
CA ARG A 504 -18.56 -25.39 -7.84
C ARG A 504 -17.71 -24.76 -6.73
N ILE A 505 -16.43 -24.47 -7.03
CA ILE A 505 -15.53 -23.79 -6.08
C ILE A 505 -15.88 -22.30 -6.05
N LEU A 506 -16.04 -21.67 -7.22
CA LEU A 506 -16.36 -20.26 -7.32
C LEU A 506 -17.71 -19.88 -6.69
N GLU A 507 -18.71 -20.77 -6.73
CA GLU A 507 -20.02 -20.60 -6.08
C GLU A 507 -19.92 -20.48 -4.55
N GLY A 508 -18.88 -21.05 -3.93
CA GLY A 508 -18.63 -20.97 -2.48
C GLY A 508 -17.73 -19.82 -2.05
N LEU A 509 -17.14 -19.04 -2.97
CA LEU A 509 -16.07 -18.07 -2.68
C LEU A 509 -16.50 -16.60 -2.75
N ASP A 510 -16.18 -15.84 -1.71
CA ASP A 510 -16.19 -14.38 -1.74
C ASP A 510 -14.78 -13.84 -2.03
N LEU A 511 -14.68 -12.91 -3.00
CA LEU A 511 -13.41 -12.43 -3.53
C LEU A 511 -13.38 -10.90 -3.60
N LEU A 512 -12.20 -10.31 -3.39
CA LEU A 512 -11.98 -8.86 -3.31
C LEU A 512 -12.47 -8.10 -4.54
N ILE A 513 -12.35 -8.67 -5.74
CA ILE A 513 -12.74 -8.02 -7.00
C ILE A 513 -14.03 -8.64 -7.54
N ARG A 514 -15.09 -7.83 -7.56
CA ARG A 514 -16.40 -8.16 -8.12
C ARG A 514 -16.60 -7.49 -9.49
N SER A 515 -17.61 -7.97 -10.20
CA SER A 515 -18.14 -7.39 -11.42
C SER A 515 -19.61 -7.02 -11.23
N TYR A 516 -20.14 -6.20 -12.13
CA TYR A 516 -21.50 -5.68 -12.02
C TYR A 516 -22.22 -5.55 -13.36
N ARG A 517 -23.55 -5.53 -13.28
CA ARG A 517 -24.48 -5.20 -14.36
C ARG A 517 -25.03 -3.80 -14.12
N GLY A 518 -24.91 -2.93 -15.11
CA GLY A 518 -25.24 -1.51 -15.00
C GLY A 518 -25.08 -0.84 -16.36
N ASP A 519 -24.24 0.18 -16.41
CA ASP A 519 -23.93 1.05 -17.55
C ASP A 519 -22.52 0.82 -18.16
N ARG A 520 -21.76 -0.19 -17.71
CA ARG A 520 -20.37 -0.49 -18.14
C ARG A 520 -20.09 -0.33 -19.64
N GLY A 521 -20.98 -0.79 -20.50
CA GLY A 521 -20.84 -0.68 -21.96
C GLY A 521 -21.02 0.75 -22.50
N LEU A 522 -21.83 1.57 -21.83
CA LEU A 522 -21.90 3.02 -22.06
C LEU A 522 -20.63 3.69 -21.54
N GLN A 523 -20.22 3.41 -20.31
CA GLN A 523 -19.01 3.99 -19.70
C GLN A 523 -17.74 3.72 -20.54
N LYS A 524 -17.55 2.48 -20.99
CA LYS A 524 -16.45 2.09 -21.92
C LYS A 524 -16.46 2.79 -23.28
N ARG A 525 -17.57 3.42 -23.68
CA ARG A 525 -17.65 4.26 -24.89
C ARG A 525 -17.42 5.73 -24.53
N LEU A 526 -18.07 6.20 -23.46
CA LEU A 526 -18.02 7.57 -22.96
C LEU A 526 -16.59 8.01 -22.61
N TRP A 527 -15.81 7.15 -21.95
CA TRP A 527 -14.45 7.45 -21.50
C TRP A 527 -13.34 7.19 -22.55
N ARG A 528 -13.69 6.80 -23.79
CA ARG A 528 -12.68 6.57 -24.86
C ARG A 528 -11.84 7.81 -25.20
N PRO A 529 -12.40 9.03 -25.30
CA PRO A 529 -11.61 10.22 -25.59
C PRO A 529 -10.58 10.53 -24.50
N VAL A 530 -10.95 10.32 -23.22
CA VAL A 530 -10.01 10.48 -22.09
C VAL A 530 -8.87 9.46 -22.18
N ARG A 531 -9.17 8.18 -22.48
CA ARG A 531 -8.11 7.17 -22.72
C ARG A 531 -7.20 7.52 -23.91
N GLN A 532 -7.71 8.18 -24.94
CA GLN A 532 -6.91 8.68 -26.06
C GLN A 532 -6.02 9.86 -25.63
N GLN A 533 -6.57 10.83 -24.90
CA GLN A 533 -5.85 12.01 -24.42
C GLN A 533 -4.72 11.65 -23.45
N LEU A 534 -4.92 10.70 -22.54
CA LEU A 534 -3.87 10.20 -21.63
C LEU A 534 -2.70 9.56 -22.39
N ARG A 535 -2.97 8.83 -23.49
CA ARG A 535 -1.92 8.28 -24.36
C ARG A 535 -1.17 9.38 -25.11
N ALA A 536 -1.88 10.37 -25.65
CA ALA A 536 -1.26 11.51 -26.33
C ALA A 536 -0.38 12.34 -25.38
N TRP A 537 -0.81 12.53 -24.13
CA TRP A 537 -0.04 13.20 -23.08
C TRP A 537 1.22 12.40 -22.69
N SER A 538 1.10 11.08 -22.57
CA SER A 538 2.25 10.20 -22.34
C SER A 538 3.27 10.25 -23.49
N GLU A 539 2.80 10.26 -24.73
CA GLU A 539 3.65 10.36 -25.91
C GLU A 539 4.31 11.74 -26.06
N PHE A 540 3.60 12.81 -25.69
CA PHE A 540 4.18 14.16 -25.61
C PHE A 540 5.40 14.18 -24.68
N HIS A 541 5.29 13.68 -23.45
CA HIS A 541 6.41 13.63 -22.51
C HIS A 541 7.57 12.74 -22.98
N ARG A 542 7.27 11.62 -23.64
CA ARG A 542 8.29 10.71 -24.20
C ARG A 542 9.12 11.34 -25.32
N ARG A 543 8.54 12.26 -26.10
CA ARG A 543 9.18 12.89 -27.27
C ARG A 543 9.84 14.25 -26.99
N ARG A 544 9.98 14.67 -25.74
CA ARG A 544 10.54 15.99 -25.40
C ARG A 544 12.05 16.03 -25.60
N ASP A 545 12.53 17.01 -26.38
CA ASP A 545 13.97 17.21 -26.63
C ASP A 545 14.77 17.52 -25.36
N ASN A 546 14.14 18.21 -24.39
CA ASN A 546 14.78 18.55 -23.11
C ASN A 546 13.88 18.15 -21.92
N PRO A 547 13.96 16.89 -21.47
CA PRO A 547 13.17 16.42 -20.33
C PRO A 547 13.56 17.08 -19.00
N SER A 548 14.77 17.67 -18.88
CA SER A 548 15.25 18.29 -17.65
C SER A 548 14.58 19.64 -17.31
N LEU A 549 14.09 20.36 -18.34
CA LEU A 549 13.31 21.58 -18.13
C LEU A 549 11.82 21.24 -17.97
N PRO A 550 11.07 21.92 -17.08
CA PRO A 550 9.61 21.79 -17.05
C PRO A 550 8.98 22.29 -18.38
N PRO A 551 8.01 21.56 -18.97
CA PRO A 551 7.38 21.95 -20.24
C PRO A 551 6.70 23.31 -20.18
N LEU A 552 6.17 23.69 -19.00
CA LEU A 552 5.68 25.04 -18.70
C LEU A 552 6.48 25.60 -17.52
N SER A 553 7.37 26.54 -17.82
CA SER A 553 8.30 27.12 -16.85
C SER A 553 8.36 28.65 -16.96
N TYR A 554 8.77 29.34 -15.90
CA TYR A 554 8.95 30.79 -15.93
C TYR A 554 10.31 31.22 -15.37
N ARG A 555 10.83 32.34 -15.87
CA ARG A 555 11.95 33.10 -15.30
C ARG A 555 11.49 34.50 -14.96
N ASP A 556 11.88 34.96 -13.77
CA ASP A 556 11.54 36.26 -13.23
C ASP A 556 12.74 37.22 -13.31
N GLY A 557 12.58 38.32 -14.04
CA GLY A 557 13.57 39.40 -14.19
C GLY A 557 13.28 40.62 -13.31
N GLY A 558 12.40 40.51 -12.30
CA GLY A 558 12.04 41.60 -11.40
C GLY A 558 10.97 42.54 -11.97
N ASP A 559 11.24 43.15 -13.13
CA ASP A 559 10.28 44.04 -13.80
C ASP A 559 9.37 43.31 -14.81
N PHE A 560 9.81 42.14 -15.26
CA PHE A 560 9.11 41.32 -16.25
C PHE A 560 9.26 39.83 -15.96
N LEU A 561 8.27 39.07 -16.40
CA LEU A 561 8.25 37.61 -16.36
C LEU A 561 8.39 37.09 -17.79
N ILE A 562 9.21 36.07 -18.01
CA ILE A 562 9.20 35.28 -19.25
C ILE A 562 8.67 33.89 -18.91
N ILE A 563 7.54 33.51 -19.49
CA ILE A 563 6.98 32.16 -19.39
C ILE A 563 7.31 31.42 -20.69
N ARG A 564 7.96 30.26 -20.57
CA ARG A 564 8.25 29.32 -21.65
C ARG A 564 7.21 28.20 -21.62
N GLN A 565 6.61 27.90 -22.76
CA GLN A 565 5.58 26.87 -22.90
C GLN A 565 5.89 25.97 -24.11
N GLU A 566 6.10 24.70 -23.85
CA GLU A 566 6.12 23.67 -24.89
C GLU A 566 4.68 23.26 -25.26
N VAL A 567 4.46 23.01 -26.55
CA VAL A 567 3.18 22.56 -27.09
C VAL A 567 3.40 21.30 -27.94
N PRO A 568 2.48 20.31 -27.93
CA PRO A 568 2.64 19.09 -28.71
C PRO A 568 2.78 19.37 -30.21
N GLY A 569 3.90 18.98 -30.81
CA GLY A 569 4.14 19.08 -32.25
C GLY A 569 4.28 20.52 -32.80
N GLY A 570 4.51 21.52 -31.94
CA GLY A 570 4.67 22.92 -32.34
C GLY A 570 5.89 23.59 -31.72
N ALA A 571 6.18 24.82 -32.17
CA ALA A 571 7.28 25.61 -31.65
C ALA A 571 7.06 26.01 -30.17
N THR A 572 8.15 26.11 -29.41
CA THR A 572 8.11 26.62 -28.02
C THR A 572 7.58 28.06 -28.03
N LEU A 573 6.54 28.33 -27.25
CA LEU A 573 5.95 29.64 -27.07
C LEU A 573 6.63 30.40 -25.93
N HIS A 574 6.76 31.71 -26.10
CA HIS A 574 7.32 32.62 -25.10
C HIS A 574 6.34 33.77 -24.81
N HIS A 575 5.82 33.79 -23.59
CA HIS A 575 4.93 34.85 -23.10
C HIS A 575 5.69 35.82 -22.23
N ARG A 576 5.35 37.11 -22.27
CA ARG A 576 6.01 38.15 -21.45
C ARG A 576 4.98 38.97 -20.69
N LEU A 577 5.03 38.90 -19.35
CA LEU A 577 4.23 39.73 -18.46
C LEU A 577 5.11 40.86 -17.89
N ARG A 578 4.53 42.04 -17.61
CA ARG A 578 5.25 43.23 -17.13
C ARG A 578 4.42 43.96 -16.09
N GLY A 579 5.07 44.62 -15.13
CA GLY A 579 4.40 45.47 -14.17
C GLY A 579 3.28 44.74 -13.42
N LEU A 580 2.02 45.20 -13.59
CA LEU A 580 0.87 44.66 -12.86
C LEU A 580 0.49 43.23 -13.26
N SER A 581 0.56 42.86 -14.55
CA SER A 581 0.22 41.50 -15.00
C SER A 581 1.20 40.45 -14.44
N ARG A 582 2.49 40.81 -14.33
CA ARG A 582 3.49 39.99 -13.62
C ARG A 582 3.10 39.81 -12.15
N LYS A 583 2.77 40.90 -11.45
CA LYS A 583 2.44 40.86 -10.01
C LYS A 583 1.20 39.99 -9.73
N ILE A 584 0.16 40.09 -10.55
CA ILE A 584 -1.04 39.25 -10.42
C ILE A 584 -0.69 37.79 -10.70
N TYR A 585 0.07 37.48 -11.76
CA TYR A 585 0.45 36.10 -12.08
C TYR A 585 1.26 35.43 -10.96
N LEU A 586 2.20 36.15 -10.35
CA LEU A 586 2.99 35.66 -9.21
C LEU A 586 2.14 35.53 -7.93
N ALA A 587 1.11 36.35 -7.74
CA ALA A 587 0.16 36.16 -6.63
C ALA A 587 -0.70 34.88 -6.77
N CYS A 588 -0.75 34.28 -7.97
CA CYS A 588 -1.40 33.00 -8.24
C CYS A 588 -0.45 31.80 -8.19
N GLU A 589 0.75 31.91 -7.61
CA GLU A 589 1.68 30.77 -7.54
C GLU A 589 1.16 29.59 -6.69
N GLU A 590 0.35 29.89 -5.68
CA GLU A 590 -0.49 28.92 -4.96
C GLU A 590 -1.99 29.22 -5.23
N PRO A 591 -2.91 28.28 -4.96
CA PRO A 591 -4.35 28.52 -5.11
C PRO A 591 -4.81 29.74 -4.30
N VAL A 592 -5.29 30.77 -5.01
CA VAL A 592 -5.72 32.04 -4.42
C VAL A 592 -7.15 32.36 -4.86
N SER A 593 -7.97 32.90 -3.95
CA SER A 593 -9.33 33.31 -4.34
C SER A 593 -9.30 34.62 -5.13
N LYS A 594 -10.20 34.75 -6.11
CA LYS A 594 -10.38 35.98 -6.90
C LYS A 594 -10.68 37.19 -6.00
N LYS A 595 -11.40 36.98 -4.89
CA LYS A 595 -11.66 37.99 -3.85
C LYS A 595 -10.37 38.48 -3.16
N GLN A 596 -9.44 37.58 -2.83
CA GLN A 596 -8.14 37.96 -2.27
C GLN A 596 -7.28 38.72 -3.29
N LEU A 597 -7.32 38.35 -4.57
CA LEU A 597 -6.65 39.10 -5.63
C LEU A 597 -7.22 40.52 -5.76
N LEU A 598 -8.54 40.71 -5.79
CA LEU A 598 -9.15 42.05 -5.83
C LEU A 598 -8.82 42.90 -4.60
N HIS A 599 -8.74 42.29 -3.42
CA HIS A 599 -8.32 42.99 -2.20
C HIS A 599 -6.84 43.42 -2.27
N THR A 600 -5.95 42.52 -2.71
CA THR A 600 -4.50 42.76 -2.84
C THR A 600 -4.18 43.78 -3.93
N PHE A 601 -4.92 43.73 -5.04
CA PHE A 601 -4.78 44.60 -6.20
C PHE A 601 -5.94 45.58 -6.32
N ASN A 602 -6.24 46.32 -5.24
CA ASN A 602 -7.40 47.22 -5.10
C ASN A 602 -7.58 48.32 -6.17
N ARG A 603 -6.60 48.51 -7.08
CA ARG A 603 -6.69 49.40 -8.25
C ARG A 603 -7.21 48.72 -9.52
N VAL A 604 -7.40 47.39 -9.49
CA VAL A 604 -7.89 46.57 -10.61
C VAL A 604 -9.39 46.36 -10.45
N LYS A 605 -10.18 46.67 -11.48
CA LYS A 605 -11.61 46.37 -11.51
C LYS A 605 -11.85 44.88 -11.69
N GLU A 606 -12.95 44.36 -11.15
CA GLU A 606 -13.31 42.94 -11.25
C GLU A 606 -13.33 42.42 -12.69
N GLU A 607 -13.95 43.18 -13.61
CA GLU A 607 -13.97 42.88 -15.05
C GLU A 607 -12.56 42.77 -15.66
N GLN A 608 -11.63 43.64 -15.25
CA GLN A 608 -10.25 43.65 -15.75
C GLN A 608 -9.46 42.43 -15.23
N LEU A 609 -9.68 42.05 -13.97
CA LEU A 609 -9.10 40.82 -13.42
C LEU A 609 -9.68 39.58 -14.12
N ALA A 610 -11.01 39.53 -14.30
CA ALA A 610 -11.68 38.40 -14.96
C ALA A 610 -11.19 38.22 -16.41
N ALA A 611 -11.11 39.30 -17.19
CA ALA A 611 -10.58 39.27 -18.56
C ALA A 611 -9.11 38.81 -18.61
N PHE A 612 -8.27 39.28 -17.67
CA PHE A 612 -6.87 38.86 -17.60
C PHE A 612 -6.70 37.39 -17.21
N LEU A 613 -7.50 36.89 -16.25
CA LEU A 613 -7.47 35.47 -15.87
C LEU A 613 -7.96 34.58 -17.03
N ALA A 614 -8.99 34.99 -17.76
CA ALA A 614 -9.50 34.27 -18.93
C ALA A 614 -8.46 34.19 -20.06
N ASP A 615 -7.75 35.30 -20.36
CA ASP A 615 -6.65 35.34 -21.35
C ASP A 615 -5.50 34.37 -20.98
N LEU A 616 -5.17 34.26 -19.68
CA LEU A 616 -4.17 33.31 -19.20
C LEU A 616 -4.66 31.85 -19.28
N GLU A 617 -5.94 31.59 -19.06
CA GLU A 617 -6.54 30.25 -19.13
C GLU A 617 -6.67 29.77 -20.58
N GLU A 618 -7.06 30.64 -21.52
CA GLU A 618 -7.06 30.36 -22.96
C GLU A 618 -5.65 29.97 -23.45
N LYS A 619 -4.62 30.70 -22.98
CA LYS A 619 -3.20 30.41 -23.24
C LYS A 619 -2.66 29.21 -22.44
N ARG A 620 -3.47 28.58 -21.58
CA ARG A 620 -3.11 27.44 -20.73
C ARG A 620 -1.94 27.73 -19.77
N LEU A 621 -1.86 28.97 -19.29
CA LEU A 621 -0.86 29.46 -18.34
C LEU A 621 -1.40 29.50 -16.90
N LEU A 622 -2.72 29.35 -16.74
CA LEU A 622 -3.47 29.43 -15.50
C LEU A 622 -4.65 28.43 -15.56
N TYR A 623 -5.03 27.89 -14.41
CA TYR A 623 -6.29 27.19 -14.19
C TYR A 623 -7.19 28.05 -13.30
N SER A 624 -8.48 28.17 -13.64
CA SER A 624 -9.49 28.81 -12.80
C SER A 624 -10.63 27.86 -12.47
N ASP A 625 -11.18 27.99 -11.27
CA ASP A 625 -12.55 27.56 -10.97
C ASP A 625 -13.46 28.79 -10.80
N ALA A 626 -14.67 28.63 -10.25
CA ALA A 626 -15.59 29.74 -10.00
C ALA A 626 -14.98 30.80 -9.04
N HIS A 627 -14.27 30.36 -8.01
CA HIS A 627 -13.86 31.18 -6.85
C HIS A 627 -12.36 31.48 -6.81
N SER A 628 -11.53 30.60 -7.35
CA SER A 628 -10.07 30.60 -7.19
C SER A 628 -9.34 30.38 -8.51
N CYS A 629 -8.05 30.70 -8.52
CA CYS A 629 -7.15 30.46 -9.65
C CYS A 629 -5.74 30.08 -9.21
N LEU A 630 -5.00 29.46 -10.13
CA LEU A 630 -3.64 28.95 -9.95
C LEU A 630 -2.85 29.12 -11.26
N ALA A 631 -1.75 29.89 -11.21
CA ALA A 631 -0.77 29.93 -12.28
C ALA A 631 -0.11 28.55 -12.45
N LEU A 632 0.00 28.03 -13.67
CA LEU A 632 0.46 26.66 -13.93
C LEU A 632 1.98 26.55 -14.13
N ALA A 633 2.67 27.65 -14.46
CA ALA A 633 4.11 27.61 -14.71
C ALA A 633 4.92 27.36 -13.43
N VAL A 634 5.96 26.55 -13.56
CA VAL A 634 6.94 26.26 -12.50
C VAL A 634 8.15 27.18 -12.64
N ARG A 635 8.69 27.68 -11.53
CA ARG A 635 9.89 28.51 -11.56
C ARG A 635 11.08 27.71 -12.10
N GLN A 636 11.78 28.25 -13.09
CA GLN A 636 13.08 27.74 -13.47
C GLN A 636 14.11 28.24 -12.44
N HIS A 637 14.75 27.29 -11.76
CA HIS A 637 15.85 27.52 -10.83
C HIS A 637 17.20 27.50 -11.55
#